data_AF-A0A7J2L5F2-F1
#
_entry.id   AF-A0A7J2L5F2-F1
#
_cell.length_a   1.000
_cell.length_b   1.000
_cell.length_c   1.000
_cell.angle_alpha   90.00
_cell.angle_beta   90.00
_cell.angle_gamma   90.00
#
_symmetry.space_group_name_H-M   'P 1'
#
loop_
_entity.id
_entity.type
_entity.pdbx_description
1 polymer ?
#
loop_
_entity_poly.entity_id
_entity_poly.type
_entity_poly.pdbx_seq_one_letter_code
_entity_poly.pdbx_strand_id
1 'polypeptide(L)'
;RKVLREINRDRKIIKEILEGKISKEFKELTRSALVIVESPTKAKTIARFFGRPARRSIGGFILYEVATGDYILNIIATRGHIYDLTLADIDMADFEIMKKFFDTTSYLFGVRVVRKRSKRKFEYVPEYDVLGICRDCGKRFTGKYKKCPRCGSTNVISQWEILEAIREVANEVDEILIATDPDSEGEKIGFDIALLLAPYAERIKRIEYHAVTLAEIRRALNNPRDIELKRVEAQLVRRILDRWVGFTFSHLLWRVRRIKNKFYAYSAGRVQTPVLGWIIDRFNEYKKNKTYIYIFTLSNGYTVSFEEREGLKEVWESLKGKKISVKIEDEQIVEMNPFPPYNTADFLKDISMQLRISSTEAMRILQELFESGLITYHRTDSTRVSPEGINVAKEYIQNTYGDLVQFQPRTWGKEEEGAHECIRPTMPVTADTIVRMLQTGELVLAIRFTKRHYAVYQQIFKRFIASQMRPAKVKRAKIRIILGEGLESELEGIISIMEKGFMDVYPINILPSFSGDIYIKDVDRIKISKSPLYTESDIIDMMRREGIGRPSTYAIILDILFKRGYIKASPFKKKIFPLKRGITIYNILTKRINTYAKKLKKLDERLAEELKKFITVEGTRELEREMDEIEKGGANYQDVLLRIHMALKSILKDLRKYYRKELLPRIEQKIQKMKQSTS
;
A
#
# COMPACT_ATOMS: atom_id res chain seq x y z
N ARG A 1 -41.16 28.47 5.77
CA ARG A 1 -42.20 28.53 4.70
C ARG A 1 -41.92 27.57 3.52
N LYS A 2 -40.68 27.42 3.03
CA LYS A 2 -40.34 26.49 1.91
C LYS A 2 -40.57 25.01 2.27
N VAL A 3 -40.07 24.57 3.41
CA VAL A 3 -40.24 23.19 3.94
C VAL A 3 -41.72 22.84 4.15
N LEU A 4 -42.52 23.75 4.71
CA LEU A 4 -43.96 23.55 4.90
C LEU A 4 -44.73 23.42 3.57
N ARG A 5 -44.29 24.11 2.51
CA ARG A 5 -44.87 23.95 1.18
C ARG A 5 -44.50 22.62 0.55
N GLU A 6 -43.29 22.14 0.78
CA GLU A 6 -42.79 20.84 0.32
C GLU A 6 -43.56 19.69 1.00
N ILE A 7 -43.67 19.73 2.34
CA ILE A 7 -44.47 18.77 3.11
C ILE A 7 -45.94 18.76 2.66
N ASN A 8 -46.53 19.93 2.43
CA ASN A 8 -47.92 20.02 1.97
C ASN A 8 -48.08 19.51 0.54
N ARG A 9 -47.07 19.70 -0.33
CA ARG A 9 -47.05 19.15 -1.69
C ARG A 9 -46.97 17.63 -1.65
N ASP A 10 -46.07 17.06 -0.86
CA ASP A 10 -45.89 15.61 -0.73
C ASP A 10 -47.14 14.94 -0.13
N ARG A 11 -47.75 15.55 0.89
CA ARG A 11 -49.02 15.08 1.46
C ARG A 11 -50.17 15.12 0.45
N LYS A 12 -50.21 16.15 -0.40
CA LYS A 12 -51.23 16.27 -1.44
C LYS A 12 -51.04 15.19 -2.52
N ILE A 13 -49.80 14.94 -2.94
CA ILE A 13 -49.46 13.86 -3.88
C ILE A 13 -49.86 12.49 -3.30
N ILE A 14 -49.51 12.20 -2.05
CA ILE A 14 -49.89 10.93 -1.39
C ILE A 14 -51.42 10.78 -1.30
N LYS A 15 -52.13 11.86 -0.95
CA LYS A 15 -53.60 11.86 -0.87
C LYS A 15 -54.24 11.62 -2.24
N GLU A 16 -53.75 12.27 -3.29
CA GLU A 16 -54.24 12.10 -4.66
C GLU A 16 -53.96 10.71 -5.23
N ILE A 17 -52.86 10.06 -4.80
CA ILE A 17 -52.56 8.64 -5.09
C ILE A 17 -53.55 7.70 -4.37
N LEU A 18 -53.83 7.93 -3.07
CA LEU A 18 -54.77 7.13 -2.29
C LEU A 18 -56.21 7.26 -2.78
N GLU A 19 -56.59 8.43 -3.29
CA GLU A 19 -57.91 8.72 -3.86
C GLU A 19 -58.07 8.24 -5.32
N GLY A 20 -57.03 7.66 -5.93
CA GLY A 20 -57.07 7.10 -7.29
C GLY A 20 -57.22 8.14 -8.42
N LYS A 21 -57.01 9.43 -8.12
CA LYS A 21 -57.14 10.55 -9.08
C LYS A 21 -55.90 10.73 -9.97
N ILE A 22 -54.78 10.19 -9.53
CA ILE A 22 -53.54 10.07 -10.30
C ILE A 22 -53.43 8.58 -10.68
N SER A 23 -53.34 8.27 -11.98
CA SER A 23 -53.00 6.91 -12.40
C SER A 23 -51.66 6.55 -11.80
N LYS A 24 -51.48 5.30 -11.36
CA LYS A 24 -50.16 4.72 -11.05
C LYS A 24 -49.34 4.64 -12.36
N GLU A 25 -49.00 5.76 -12.97
CA GLU A 25 -47.67 5.86 -13.56
C GLU A 25 -46.74 5.78 -12.36
N PHE A 26 -46.34 4.56 -12.02
CA PHE A 26 -45.20 4.31 -11.16
C PHE A 26 -44.02 5.06 -11.80
N LYS A 27 -43.81 6.32 -11.42
CA LYS A 27 -42.44 6.75 -11.20
C LYS A 27 -41.94 5.75 -10.17
N GLU A 28 -41.13 4.80 -10.60
CA GLU A 28 -40.29 4.00 -9.71
C GLU A 28 -39.48 5.01 -8.90
N LEU A 29 -40.06 5.47 -7.78
CA LEU A 29 -39.43 6.41 -6.86
C LEU A 29 -38.22 5.74 -6.20
N THR A 30 -38.16 4.41 -6.26
CA THR A 30 -37.12 3.61 -5.63
C THR A 30 -36.67 2.54 -6.62
N ARG A 31 -35.39 2.55 -6.98
CA ARG A 31 -34.79 1.52 -7.85
C ARG A 31 -34.12 0.46 -7.01
N SER A 32 -34.15 -0.79 -7.45
CA SER A 32 -33.35 -1.85 -6.86
C SER A 32 -31.94 -1.83 -7.45
N ALA A 33 -30.91 -1.85 -6.60
CA ALA A 33 -29.52 -1.83 -7.06
C ALA A 33 -28.65 -2.82 -6.31
N LEU A 34 -27.84 -3.58 -7.05
CA LEU A 34 -26.80 -4.44 -6.49
C LEU A 34 -25.50 -3.66 -6.33
N VAL A 35 -25.10 -3.41 -5.09
CA VAL A 35 -23.83 -2.75 -4.75
C VAL A 35 -22.77 -3.81 -4.46
N ILE A 36 -21.70 -3.80 -5.25
CA ILE A 36 -20.61 -4.77 -5.13
C ILE A 36 -19.37 -4.08 -4.55
N VAL A 37 -18.91 -4.54 -3.39
CA VAL A 37 -17.69 -4.06 -2.73
C VAL A 37 -16.65 -5.17 -2.60
N GLU A 38 -15.39 -4.83 -2.34
CA GLU A 38 -14.32 -5.83 -2.24
C GLU A 38 -14.24 -6.53 -0.88
N SER A 39 -14.71 -5.87 0.20
CA SER A 39 -14.53 -6.32 1.58
C SER A 39 -15.88 -6.56 2.32
N PRO A 40 -16.02 -7.65 3.10
CA PRO A 40 -17.19 -7.87 3.95
C PRO A 40 -17.38 -6.81 5.05
N THR A 41 -16.30 -6.26 5.58
CA THR A 41 -16.33 -5.18 6.58
C THR A 41 -17.02 -3.98 5.97
N LYS A 42 -16.58 -3.58 4.78
CA LYS A 42 -17.13 -2.46 4.03
C LYS A 42 -18.61 -2.65 3.68
N ALA A 43 -18.99 -3.83 3.19
CA ALA A 43 -20.40 -4.15 2.91
C ALA A 43 -21.29 -3.94 4.15
N LYS A 44 -20.85 -4.47 5.30
CA LYS A 44 -21.55 -4.35 6.56
C LYS A 44 -21.57 -2.91 7.08
N THR A 45 -20.47 -2.16 6.97
CA THR A 45 -20.39 -0.76 7.37
C THR A 45 -21.37 0.10 6.56
N ILE A 46 -21.33 -0.01 5.23
CA ILE A 46 -22.21 0.75 4.32
C ILE A 46 -23.68 0.43 4.61
N ALA A 47 -24.03 -0.85 4.73
CA ALA A 47 -25.40 -1.27 5.01
C ALA A 47 -25.94 -0.67 6.32
N ARG A 48 -25.09 -0.45 7.33
CA ARG A 48 -25.49 0.11 8.62
C ARG A 48 -25.73 1.61 8.61
N PHE A 49 -25.20 2.35 7.64
CA PHE A 49 -25.47 3.79 7.53
C PHE A 49 -26.93 4.11 7.26
N PHE A 50 -27.66 3.16 6.68
CA PHE A 50 -29.06 3.31 6.31
C PHE A 50 -30.01 2.56 7.28
N GLY A 51 -29.51 2.16 8.46
CA GLY A 51 -30.29 1.52 9.52
C GLY A 51 -29.84 0.08 9.82
N ARG A 52 -30.76 -0.76 10.31
CA ARG A 52 -30.49 -2.18 10.56
C ARG A 52 -30.77 -2.97 9.28
N PRO A 53 -29.75 -3.46 8.55
CA PRO A 53 -29.99 -4.14 7.28
C PRO A 53 -30.60 -5.53 7.51
N ALA A 54 -31.48 -5.94 6.60
CA ALA A 54 -31.85 -7.34 6.46
C ALA A 54 -30.66 -8.14 5.91
N ARG A 55 -30.63 -9.44 6.20
CA ARG A 55 -29.55 -10.33 5.78
C ARG A 55 -30.12 -11.53 5.08
N ARG A 56 -29.71 -11.74 3.83
CA ARG A 56 -30.00 -12.93 3.04
C ARG A 56 -28.70 -13.71 2.81
N SER A 57 -28.78 -15.03 2.86
CA SER A 57 -27.64 -15.91 2.55
C SER A 57 -27.82 -16.47 1.15
N ILE A 58 -26.88 -16.17 0.25
CA ILE A 58 -26.90 -16.62 -1.15
C ILE A 58 -25.59 -17.32 -1.44
N GLY A 59 -25.64 -18.61 -1.75
CA GLY A 59 -24.43 -19.43 -1.97
C GLY A 59 -23.45 -19.44 -0.78
N GLY A 60 -23.91 -19.23 0.45
CA GLY A 60 -23.04 -19.10 1.64
C GLY A 60 -22.38 -17.72 1.81
N PHE A 61 -22.76 -16.74 0.99
CA PHE A 61 -22.37 -15.35 1.12
C PHE A 61 -23.51 -14.52 1.70
N ILE A 62 -23.15 -13.49 2.47
CA ILE A 62 -24.12 -12.60 3.11
C ILE A 62 -24.39 -11.44 2.17
N LEU A 63 -25.65 -11.31 1.76
CA LEU A 63 -26.22 -10.14 1.11
C LEU A 63 -26.88 -9.27 2.18
N TYR A 64 -26.57 -7.97 2.18
CA TYR A 64 -27.22 -7.00 3.06
C TYR A 64 -28.23 -6.18 2.26
N GLU A 65 -29.47 -6.14 2.72
CA GLU A 65 -30.55 -5.42 2.06
C GLU A 65 -30.94 -4.20 2.90
N VAL A 66 -30.95 -3.01 2.28
CA VAL A 66 -31.30 -1.77 2.97
C VAL A 66 -31.95 -0.75 2.05
N ALA A 67 -32.98 -0.06 2.56
CA ALA A 67 -33.65 1.03 1.85
C ALA A 67 -33.00 2.38 2.19
N THR A 68 -32.70 3.18 1.16
CA THR A 68 -32.09 4.51 1.31
C THR A 68 -33.05 5.65 1.04
N GLY A 69 -34.25 5.35 0.51
CA GLY A 69 -35.23 6.30 -0.02
C GLY A 69 -35.31 6.20 -1.54
N ASP A 70 -34.21 6.49 -2.22
CA ASP A 70 -34.11 6.43 -3.69
C ASP A 70 -33.73 5.02 -4.20
N TYR A 71 -33.15 4.20 -3.34
CA TYR A 71 -32.71 2.84 -3.67
C TYR A 71 -33.15 1.79 -2.64
N ILE A 72 -33.40 0.58 -3.13
CA ILE A 72 -33.28 -0.68 -2.38
C ILE A 72 -31.91 -1.26 -2.72
N LEU A 73 -30.96 -1.11 -1.79
CA LEU A 73 -29.59 -1.56 -1.98
C LEU A 73 -29.41 -3.00 -1.52
N ASN A 74 -28.94 -3.83 -2.44
CA ASN A 74 -28.46 -5.19 -2.22
C ASN A 74 -26.94 -5.15 -2.18
N ILE A 75 -26.32 -5.18 -0.99
CA ILE A 75 -24.87 -4.97 -0.83
C ILE A 75 -24.18 -6.32 -0.59
N ILE A 76 -23.26 -6.70 -1.50
CA ILE A 76 -22.48 -7.93 -1.43
C ILE A 76 -20.98 -7.67 -1.53
N ALA A 77 -20.18 -8.52 -0.88
CA ALA A 77 -18.72 -8.42 -0.89
C ALA A 77 -18.06 -9.55 -1.69
N THR A 78 -17.16 -9.20 -2.61
CA THR A 78 -16.40 -10.17 -3.42
C THR A 78 -15.32 -10.89 -2.63
N ARG A 79 -14.87 -10.34 -1.48
CA ARG A 79 -13.72 -10.83 -0.69
C ARG A 79 -12.39 -10.78 -1.46
N GLY A 80 -12.22 -9.75 -2.29
CA GLY A 80 -11.02 -9.47 -3.08
C GLY A 80 -11.22 -9.62 -4.58
N HIS A 81 -10.12 -9.92 -5.29
CA HIS A 81 -10.14 -10.15 -6.74
C HIS A 81 -10.88 -11.44 -7.08
N ILE A 82 -11.73 -11.39 -8.12
CA ILE A 82 -12.40 -12.57 -8.68
C ILE A 82 -11.47 -13.29 -9.67
N TYR A 83 -10.78 -12.52 -10.51
CA TYR A 83 -9.91 -13.01 -11.58
C TYR A 83 -8.45 -12.55 -11.42
N ASP A 84 -7.52 -13.36 -11.90
CA ASP A 84 -6.11 -12.98 -12.09
C ASP A 84 -5.60 -13.53 -13.41
N LEU A 85 -4.50 -12.95 -13.90
CA LEU A 85 -3.82 -13.46 -15.09
C LEU A 85 -3.53 -14.94 -14.88
N THR A 86 -3.95 -15.78 -15.82
CA THR A 86 -3.81 -17.23 -15.72
C THR A 86 -2.42 -17.57 -15.27
N LEU A 87 -2.37 -18.19 -14.09
CA LEU A 87 -1.17 -18.77 -13.57
C LEU A 87 -1.17 -20.21 -14.03
N ALA A 88 -0.02 -20.62 -14.51
CA ALA A 88 0.36 -22.00 -14.48
C ALA A 88 0.60 -22.49 -13.05
N ASP A 89 -0.35 -22.29 -12.13
CA ASP A 89 -0.55 -23.23 -11.03
C ASP A 89 -1.26 -24.46 -11.61
N ILE A 90 -0.67 -24.95 -12.71
CA ILE A 90 -1.15 -26.04 -13.56
C ILE A 90 -1.24 -27.21 -12.63
N ASP A 91 -2.39 -27.87 -12.66
CA ASP A 91 -2.50 -29.23 -12.24
C ASP A 91 -1.18 -29.96 -12.57
N MET A 92 -0.36 -30.28 -11.57
CA MET A 92 0.86 -31.03 -11.86
C MET A 92 0.52 -32.37 -12.53
N ALA A 93 -0.75 -32.78 -12.60
CA ALA A 93 -1.19 -33.91 -13.38
C ALA A 93 -1.34 -33.64 -14.90
N ASP A 94 -1.51 -32.40 -15.37
CA ASP A 94 -1.72 -32.05 -16.79
C ASP A 94 -0.46 -31.44 -17.43
N PHE A 95 0.32 -32.30 -18.06
CA PHE A 95 1.57 -31.94 -18.72
C PHE A 95 1.37 -31.07 -19.97
N GLU A 96 0.21 -31.13 -20.64
CA GLU A 96 -0.02 -30.43 -21.89
C GLU A 96 -0.25 -28.92 -21.66
N ILE A 97 -0.97 -28.59 -20.59
CA ILE A 97 -1.08 -27.21 -20.12
C ILE A 97 0.31 -26.66 -19.74
N MET A 98 1.21 -27.50 -19.18
CA MET A 98 2.59 -27.09 -18.85
C MET A 98 3.39 -26.77 -20.10
N LYS A 99 3.30 -27.58 -21.15
CA LYS A 99 3.94 -27.28 -22.44
C LYS A 99 3.45 -25.94 -23.00
N LYS A 100 2.14 -25.68 -22.97
CA LYS A 100 1.57 -24.40 -23.43
C LYS A 100 2.15 -23.21 -22.66
N PHE A 101 2.19 -23.29 -21.33
CA PHE A 101 2.68 -22.18 -20.50
C PHE A 101 4.16 -21.84 -20.74
N PHE A 102 4.99 -22.87 -20.95
CA PHE A 102 6.42 -22.69 -21.24
C PHE A 102 6.72 -22.43 -22.73
N ASP A 103 5.70 -22.40 -23.61
CA ASP A 103 5.86 -21.94 -24.99
C ASP A 103 5.84 -20.42 -25.09
N THR A 104 6.96 -19.81 -24.71
CA THR A 104 7.17 -18.34 -24.70
C THR A 104 7.10 -17.66 -26.07
N THR A 105 6.78 -18.37 -27.16
CA THR A 105 6.57 -17.78 -28.48
C THR A 105 5.12 -17.40 -28.78
N SER A 106 4.18 -18.27 -28.42
CA SER A 106 2.75 -18.04 -28.63
C SER A 106 2.05 -17.62 -27.34
N TYR A 107 2.68 -17.91 -26.19
CA TYR A 107 2.13 -17.69 -24.87
C TYR A 107 3.18 -17.23 -23.87
N LEU A 108 3.13 -15.96 -23.49
CA LEU A 108 4.08 -15.37 -22.55
C LEU A 108 3.44 -15.22 -21.16
N PHE A 109 3.57 -16.26 -20.34
CA PHE A 109 3.21 -16.29 -18.91
C PHE A 109 1.79 -15.81 -18.56
N GLY A 110 0.80 -16.21 -19.36
CA GLY A 110 -0.60 -15.82 -19.20
C GLY A 110 -1.09 -14.81 -20.25
N VAL A 111 -0.22 -14.41 -21.18
CA VAL A 111 -0.56 -13.48 -22.27
C VAL A 111 -0.34 -14.16 -23.61
N ARG A 112 -1.41 -14.31 -24.39
CA ARG A 112 -1.34 -14.86 -25.74
C ARG A 112 -0.78 -13.81 -26.70
N VAL A 113 0.20 -14.22 -27.50
CA VAL A 113 0.90 -13.36 -28.46
C VAL A 113 0.36 -13.68 -29.86
N VAL A 114 -0.52 -12.82 -30.38
CA VAL A 114 -1.16 -12.99 -31.69
C VAL A 114 -0.41 -12.17 -32.73
N ARG A 115 -0.02 -12.79 -33.84
CA ARG A 115 0.64 -12.11 -34.95
C ARG A 115 -0.40 -11.73 -36.02
N LYS A 116 -0.67 -10.44 -36.21
CA LYS A 116 -1.59 -9.98 -37.28
C LYS A 116 -0.90 -10.11 -38.65
N ARG A 117 -1.54 -10.84 -39.57
CA ARG A 117 -1.03 -11.11 -40.93
C ARG A 117 -0.78 -9.84 -41.74
N SER A 118 -1.57 -8.78 -41.52
CA SER A 118 -1.58 -7.58 -42.38
C SER A 118 -0.57 -6.49 -42.05
N LYS A 119 0.12 -6.48 -40.89
CA LYS A 119 0.97 -5.33 -40.48
C LYS A 119 2.29 -5.65 -39.76
N ARG A 120 2.77 -6.91 -39.71
CA ARG A 120 3.87 -7.33 -38.79
C ARG A 120 3.65 -6.86 -37.33
N LYS A 121 2.41 -6.57 -36.93
CA LYS A 121 2.05 -6.13 -35.58
C LYS A 121 1.72 -7.34 -34.71
N PHE A 122 2.26 -7.34 -33.49
CA PHE A 122 1.86 -8.26 -32.43
C PHE A 122 0.67 -7.65 -31.69
N GLU A 123 -0.22 -8.50 -31.22
CA GLU A 123 -1.30 -8.17 -30.31
C GLU A 123 -1.19 -9.06 -29.07
N TYR A 124 -1.21 -8.43 -27.91
CA TYR A 124 -1.06 -9.07 -26.61
C TYR A 124 -2.44 -9.19 -25.98
N VAL A 125 -2.91 -10.43 -25.86
CA VAL A 125 -4.23 -10.74 -25.30
C VAL A 125 -4.03 -11.42 -23.95
N PRO A 126 -4.21 -10.70 -22.82
CA PRO A 126 -4.10 -11.31 -21.51
C PRO A 126 -5.25 -12.30 -21.28
N GLU A 127 -4.93 -13.48 -20.77
CA GLU A 127 -5.93 -14.48 -20.39
C GLU A 127 -6.08 -14.47 -18.87
N TYR A 128 -7.33 -14.41 -18.41
CA TYR A 128 -7.69 -14.38 -16.99
C TYR A 128 -8.48 -15.64 -16.64
N ASP A 129 -8.30 -16.12 -15.41
CA ASP A 129 -9.07 -17.23 -14.86
C ASP A 129 -9.38 -16.98 -13.38
N VAL A 130 -10.39 -17.69 -12.89
CA VAL A 130 -11.00 -17.49 -11.58
C VAL A 130 -10.00 -17.82 -10.49
N LEU A 131 -9.93 -16.97 -9.46
CA LEU A 131 -9.04 -17.18 -8.33
C LEU A 131 -9.59 -18.23 -7.36
N GLY A 132 -8.68 -19.06 -6.85
CA GLY A 132 -8.90 -19.97 -5.74
C GLY A 132 -7.88 -19.71 -4.62
N ILE A 133 -8.29 -19.91 -3.37
CA ILE A 133 -7.43 -19.77 -2.19
C ILE A 133 -7.57 -21.02 -1.32
N CYS A 134 -6.44 -21.66 -1.02
CA CYS A 134 -6.39 -22.69 0.00
C CYS A 134 -6.28 -22.07 1.39
N ARG A 135 -7.20 -22.41 2.30
CA ARG A 135 -7.21 -21.90 3.68
C ARG A 135 -6.14 -22.52 4.56
N ASP A 136 -5.69 -23.72 4.25
CA ASP A 136 -4.70 -24.43 5.08
C ASP A 136 -3.27 -23.96 4.78
N CYS A 137 -2.90 -23.83 3.50
CA CYS A 137 -1.55 -23.42 3.10
C CYS A 137 -1.43 -21.96 2.62
N GLY A 138 -2.56 -21.24 2.57
CA GLY A 138 -2.62 -19.84 2.15
C GLY A 138 -2.28 -19.58 0.67
N LYS A 139 -2.11 -20.63 -0.14
CA LYS A 139 -1.73 -20.50 -1.56
C LYS A 139 -2.93 -20.05 -2.38
N ARG A 140 -2.72 -18.99 -3.16
CA ARG A 140 -3.61 -18.56 -4.24
C ARG A 140 -3.22 -19.22 -5.56
N PHE A 141 -4.21 -19.56 -6.36
CA PHE A 141 -4.08 -20.17 -7.69
C PHE A 141 -5.23 -19.73 -8.60
N THR A 142 -5.09 -19.94 -9.91
CA THR A 142 -6.15 -19.69 -10.89
C THR A 142 -6.70 -21.00 -11.41
N GLY A 143 -8.02 -21.11 -11.58
CA GLY A 143 -8.72 -22.29 -12.07
C GLY A 143 -9.64 -22.93 -11.03
N LYS A 144 -10.55 -23.79 -11.50
CA LYS A 144 -11.58 -24.45 -10.68
C LYS A 144 -11.07 -25.78 -10.11
N TYR A 145 -10.43 -25.73 -8.95
CA TYR A 145 -9.90 -26.93 -8.28
C TYR A 145 -10.72 -27.31 -7.05
N LYS A 146 -11.08 -28.59 -6.90
CA LYS A 146 -11.69 -29.15 -5.68
C LYS A 146 -10.67 -29.41 -4.56
N LYS A 147 -9.39 -29.58 -4.92
CA LYS A 147 -8.27 -29.79 -3.98
C LYS A 147 -7.17 -28.78 -4.29
N CYS A 148 -6.48 -28.30 -3.27
CA CYS A 148 -5.40 -27.34 -3.42
C CYS A 148 -4.28 -27.97 -4.28
N PRO A 149 -3.87 -27.34 -5.39
CA PRO A 149 -2.84 -27.88 -6.28
C PRO A 149 -1.45 -27.94 -5.63
N ARG A 150 -1.29 -27.33 -4.45
CA ARG A 150 -0.02 -27.28 -3.71
C ARG A 150 0.07 -28.29 -2.58
N CYS A 151 -0.95 -28.37 -1.73
CA CYS A 151 -0.94 -29.22 -0.54
C CYS A 151 -1.98 -30.35 -0.54
N GLY A 152 -2.81 -30.46 -1.58
CA GLY A 152 -3.86 -31.49 -1.69
C GLY A 152 -5.09 -31.28 -0.80
N SER A 153 -5.10 -30.26 0.07
CA SER A 153 -6.22 -29.95 0.95
C SER A 153 -7.52 -29.68 0.18
N THR A 154 -8.64 -30.16 0.68
CA THR A 154 -10.00 -29.85 0.19
C THR A 154 -10.55 -28.52 0.69
N ASN A 155 -9.87 -27.87 1.63
CA ASN A 155 -10.24 -26.57 2.19
C ASN A 155 -9.86 -25.42 1.25
N VAL A 156 -10.47 -25.44 0.07
CA VAL A 156 -10.29 -24.47 -1.01
C VAL A 156 -11.55 -23.63 -1.12
N ILE A 157 -11.36 -22.32 -1.22
CA ILE A 157 -12.43 -21.38 -1.58
C ILE A 157 -12.21 -20.90 -3.00
N SER A 158 -13.21 -21.10 -3.85
CA SER A 158 -13.22 -20.61 -5.22
C SER A 158 -13.99 -19.30 -5.31
N GLN A 159 -13.42 -18.33 -6.01
CA GLN A 159 -14.13 -17.09 -6.34
C GLN A 159 -15.27 -17.32 -7.37
N TRP A 160 -15.39 -18.54 -7.91
CA TRP A 160 -16.54 -18.92 -8.74
C TRP A 160 -17.84 -18.93 -7.94
N GLU A 161 -17.80 -19.37 -6.68
CA GLU A 161 -18.99 -19.49 -5.84
C GLU A 161 -19.62 -18.12 -5.57
N ILE A 162 -18.79 -17.11 -5.29
CA ILE A 162 -19.28 -15.73 -5.11
C ILE A 162 -19.78 -15.14 -6.43
N LEU A 163 -19.17 -15.50 -7.56
CA LEU A 163 -19.62 -15.01 -8.87
C LEU A 163 -21.04 -15.54 -9.19
N GLU A 164 -21.31 -16.81 -8.92
CA GLU A 164 -22.65 -17.37 -9.10
C GLU A 164 -23.67 -16.68 -8.18
N ALA A 165 -23.32 -16.43 -6.92
CA ALA A 165 -24.17 -15.68 -6.00
C ALA A 165 -24.45 -14.25 -6.49
N ILE A 166 -23.44 -13.55 -7.02
CA ILE A 166 -23.61 -12.20 -7.59
C ILE A 166 -24.51 -12.24 -8.84
N ARG A 167 -24.37 -13.26 -9.69
CA ARG A 167 -25.21 -13.44 -10.89
C ARG A 167 -26.66 -13.69 -10.54
N GLU A 168 -26.93 -14.50 -9.51
CA GLU A 168 -28.28 -14.73 -9.02
C GLU A 168 -28.95 -13.41 -8.62
N VAL A 169 -28.27 -12.60 -7.79
CA VAL A 169 -28.79 -11.29 -7.36
C VAL A 169 -28.85 -10.28 -8.50
N ALA A 170 -27.93 -10.34 -9.47
CA ALA A 170 -27.94 -9.44 -10.62
C ALA A 170 -29.23 -9.55 -11.45
N ASN A 171 -29.86 -10.74 -11.51
CA ASN A 171 -31.15 -10.94 -12.17
C ASN A 171 -32.35 -10.38 -11.38
N GLU A 172 -32.15 -10.04 -10.11
CA GLU A 172 -33.21 -9.55 -9.21
C GLU A 172 -33.25 -8.01 -9.11
N VAL A 173 -32.31 -7.30 -9.75
CA VAL A 173 -32.15 -5.84 -9.57
C VAL A 173 -32.16 -5.05 -10.89
N ASP A 174 -32.51 -3.77 -10.82
CA ASP A 174 -32.59 -2.87 -11.99
C ASP A 174 -31.22 -2.35 -12.44
N GLU A 175 -30.29 -2.14 -11.52
CA GLU A 175 -28.94 -1.69 -11.84
C GLU A 175 -27.85 -2.29 -10.93
N ILE A 176 -26.61 -2.28 -11.42
CA ILE A 176 -25.43 -2.75 -10.68
C ILE A 176 -24.49 -1.57 -10.45
N LEU A 177 -24.11 -1.36 -9.19
CA LEU A 177 -23.20 -0.31 -8.75
C LEU A 177 -21.92 -0.92 -8.18
N ILE A 178 -20.82 -0.73 -8.89
CA ILE A 178 -19.51 -1.24 -8.50
C ILE A 178 -18.83 -0.21 -7.59
N ALA A 179 -18.59 -0.63 -6.35
CA ALA A 179 -18.16 0.22 -5.24
C ALA A 179 -16.78 -0.21 -4.70
N THR A 180 -15.87 -0.59 -5.60
CA THR A 180 -14.47 -0.95 -5.28
C THR A 180 -13.64 0.26 -4.85
N ASP A 181 -12.45 0.02 -4.32
CA ASP A 181 -11.51 1.06 -3.90
C ASP A 181 -11.19 2.08 -5.02
N PRO A 182 -10.93 3.36 -4.69
CA PRO A 182 -10.74 4.45 -5.65
C PRO A 182 -9.38 4.43 -6.39
N ASP A 183 -8.69 3.29 -6.48
CA ASP A 183 -7.40 3.16 -7.16
C ASP A 183 -7.51 2.40 -8.50
N SER A 184 -6.42 2.39 -9.28
CA SER A 184 -6.39 1.67 -10.57
C SER A 184 -6.55 0.15 -10.43
N GLU A 185 -6.22 -0.41 -9.26
CA GLU A 185 -6.49 -1.82 -8.94
C GLU A 185 -8.00 -2.06 -8.78
N GLY A 186 -8.69 -1.21 -8.02
CA GLY A 186 -10.13 -1.21 -7.85
C GLY A 186 -10.90 -0.98 -9.15
N GLU A 187 -10.37 -0.13 -10.05
CA GLU A 187 -10.95 0.07 -11.38
C GLU A 187 -10.85 -1.18 -12.26
N LYS A 188 -9.71 -1.89 -12.24
CA LYS A 188 -9.55 -3.19 -12.92
C LYS A 188 -10.50 -4.24 -12.33
N ILE A 189 -10.62 -4.33 -11.00
CA ILE A 189 -11.58 -5.26 -10.36
C ILE A 189 -13.00 -4.94 -10.83
N GLY A 190 -13.35 -3.65 -10.87
CA GLY A 190 -14.65 -3.20 -11.34
C GLY A 190 -14.89 -3.54 -12.80
N PHE A 191 -13.89 -3.39 -13.66
CA PHE A 191 -13.96 -3.81 -15.06
C PHE A 191 -14.24 -5.31 -15.21
N ASP A 192 -13.51 -6.16 -14.47
CA ASP A 192 -13.75 -7.61 -14.50
C ASP A 192 -15.18 -7.94 -14.11
N ILE A 193 -15.68 -7.35 -13.01
CA ILE A 193 -17.05 -7.57 -12.52
C ILE A 193 -18.06 -7.09 -13.55
N ALA A 194 -17.86 -5.91 -14.13
CA ALA A 194 -18.77 -5.36 -15.13
C ALA A 194 -18.88 -6.25 -16.37
N LEU A 195 -17.76 -6.75 -16.91
CA LEU A 195 -17.76 -7.67 -18.04
C LEU A 195 -18.53 -8.97 -17.75
N LEU A 196 -18.43 -9.49 -16.52
CA LEU A 196 -19.08 -10.74 -16.12
C LEU A 196 -20.58 -10.60 -15.95
N LEU A 197 -21.03 -9.42 -15.53
CA LEU A 197 -22.43 -9.13 -15.23
C LEU A 197 -23.14 -8.44 -16.39
N ALA A 198 -22.43 -8.03 -17.44
CA ALA A 198 -23.00 -7.43 -18.65
C ALA A 198 -24.14 -8.26 -19.28
N PRO A 199 -24.11 -9.61 -19.26
CA PRO A 199 -25.25 -10.40 -19.75
C PRO A 199 -26.48 -10.41 -18.83
N TYR A 200 -26.33 -9.97 -17.57
CA TYR A 200 -27.36 -10.12 -16.52
C TYR A 200 -27.99 -8.78 -16.12
N ALA A 201 -27.36 -7.65 -16.42
CA ALA A 201 -27.92 -6.34 -16.14
C ALA A 201 -27.61 -5.35 -17.26
N GLU A 202 -28.62 -4.57 -17.65
CA GLU A 202 -28.49 -3.55 -18.70
C GLU A 202 -27.64 -2.36 -18.24
N ARG A 203 -27.74 -2.01 -16.96
CA ARG A 203 -27.08 -0.83 -16.39
C ARG A 203 -26.06 -1.23 -15.33
N ILE A 204 -24.79 -1.15 -15.70
CA ILE A 204 -23.66 -1.37 -14.80
C ILE A 204 -22.86 -0.08 -14.71
N LYS A 205 -22.74 0.47 -13.50
CA LYS A 205 -22.01 1.71 -13.25
C LYS A 205 -21.01 1.54 -12.11
N ARG A 206 -20.06 2.48 -12.03
CA ARG A 206 -19.02 2.59 -11.02
C ARG A 206 -19.34 3.77 -10.10
N ILE A 207 -19.27 3.55 -8.79
CA ILE A 207 -19.43 4.59 -7.76
C ILE A 207 -18.16 4.71 -6.93
N GLU A 208 -17.61 5.92 -6.79
CA GLU A 208 -16.32 6.17 -6.15
C GLU A 208 -16.48 7.04 -4.90
N TYR A 209 -15.78 6.68 -3.83
CA TYR A 209 -15.76 7.40 -2.55
C TYR A 209 -14.38 7.30 -1.92
N HIS A 210 -13.98 8.34 -1.19
CA HIS A 210 -12.65 8.41 -0.57
C HIS A 210 -12.68 8.16 0.94
N ALA A 211 -13.88 8.03 1.52
CA ALA A 211 -14.10 7.57 2.88
C ALA A 211 -15.41 6.75 2.94
N VAL A 212 -15.45 5.72 3.77
CA VAL A 212 -16.68 4.95 4.01
C VAL A 212 -17.53 5.73 5.01
N THR A 213 -18.25 6.76 4.55
CA THR A 213 -19.16 7.57 5.39
C THR A 213 -20.52 7.71 4.71
N LEU A 214 -21.59 7.95 5.48
CA LEU A 214 -22.93 8.13 4.91
C LEU A 214 -22.98 9.25 3.85
N ALA A 215 -22.29 10.37 4.10
CA ALA A 215 -22.24 11.50 3.17
C ALA A 215 -21.55 11.12 1.84
N GLU A 216 -20.38 10.47 1.92
CA GLU A 216 -19.64 10.03 0.73
C GLU A 216 -20.39 8.96 -0.06
N ILE A 217 -21.00 7.99 0.62
CA ILE A 217 -21.78 6.95 -0.06
C ILE A 217 -23.00 7.56 -0.77
N ARG A 218 -23.73 8.50 -0.14
CA ARG A 218 -24.83 9.22 -0.81
C ARG A 218 -24.34 10.01 -2.02
N ARG A 219 -23.21 10.72 -1.89
CA ARG A 219 -22.57 11.44 -3.01
C ARG A 219 -22.22 10.48 -4.15
N ALA A 220 -21.66 9.32 -3.84
CA ALA A 220 -21.27 8.31 -4.81
C ALA A 220 -22.48 7.68 -5.53
N LEU A 221 -23.56 7.38 -4.80
CA LEU A 221 -24.83 6.88 -5.36
C LEU A 221 -25.48 7.88 -6.33
N ASN A 222 -25.34 9.18 -6.06
CA ASN A 222 -25.90 10.24 -6.91
C ASN A 222 -25.02 10.58 -8.13
N ASN A 223 -23.77 10.11 -8.17
CA ASN A 223 -22.83 10.39 -9.26
C ASN A 223 -22.20 9.10 -9.82
N PRO A 224 -23.01 8.15 -10.32
CA PRO A 224 -22.50 6.95 -10.96
C PRO A 224 -21.82 7.30 -12.29
N ARG A 225 -20.65 6.71 -12.55
CA ARG A 225 -19.90 6.87 -13.80
C ARG A 225 -19.68 5.53 -14.50
N ASP A 226 -19.22 5.58 -15.74
CA ASP A 226 -18.74 4.38 -16.44
C ASP A 226 -17.34 3.98 -15.96
N ILE A 227 -16.97 2.73 -16.25
CA ILE A 227 -15.61 2.23 -16.00
C ILE A 227 -14.62 2.94 -16.92
N GLU A 228 -13.54 3.46 -16.34
CA GLU A 228 -12.50 4.18 -17.06
C GLU A 228 -11.48 3.20 -17.67
N LEU A 229 -11.67 2.90 -18.96
CA LEU A 229 -10.84 1.92 -19.67
C LEU A 229 -9.34 2.26 -19.67
N LYS A 230 -8.96 3.54 -19.63
CA LYS A 230 -7.55 3.95 -19.60
C LYS A 230 -6.84 3.57 -18.29
N ARG A 231 -7.53 3.68 -17.16
CA ARG A 231 -7.05 3.20 -15.85
C ARG A 231 -6.89 1.67 -15.85
N VAL A 232 -7.82 0.97 -16.50
CA VAL A 232 -7.75 -0.48 -16.69
C VAL A 232 -6.54 -0.86 -17.55
N GLU A 233 -6.34 -0.21 -18.70
CA GLU A 233 -5.19 -0.43 -19.60
C GLU A 233 -3.85 -0.24 -18.88
N ALA A 234 -3.70 0.84 -18.11
CA ALA A 234 -2.52 1.10 -17.29
C ALA A 234 -2.27 -0.02 -16.27
N GLN A 235 -3.34 -0.46 -15.59
CA GLN A 235 -3.22 -1.54 -14.60
C GLN A 235 -2.94 -2.91 -15.24
N LEU A 236 -3.45 -3.16 -16.45
CA LEU A 236 -3.12 -4.35 -17.24
C LEU A 236 -1.62 -4.38 -17.56
N VAL A 237 -1.05 -3.27 -18.04
CA VAL A 237 0.40 -3.17 -18.32
C VAL A 237 1.21 -3.40 -17.06
N ARG A 238 0.83 -2.79 -15.93
CA ARG A 238 1.49 -3.01 -14.64
C ARG A 238 1.53 -4.49 -14.28
N ARG A 239 0.37 -5.16 -14.34
CA ARG A 239 0.23 -6.58 -13.99
C ARG A 239 1.03 -7.50 -14.93
N ILE A 240 1.00 -7.24 -16.23
CA ILE A 240 1.71 -8.01 -17.25
C ILE A 240 3.21 -7.79 -17.14
N LEU A 241 3.68 -6.56 -16.96
CA LEU A 241 5.10 -6.23 -16.77
C LEU A 241 5.68 -6.99 -15.58
N ASP A 242 5.04 -6.89 -14.41
CA ASP A 242 5.49 -7.58 -13.19
C ASP A 242 5.52 -9.11 -13.39
N ARG A 243 4.54 -9.65 -14.12
CA ARG A 243 4.50 -11.07 -14.48
C ARG A 243 5.66 -11.44 -15.39
N TRP A 244 5.86 -10.73 -16.50
CA TRP A 244 6.86 -11.03 -17.51
C TRP A 244 8.28 -10.89 -16.98
N VAL A 245 8.58 -9.75 -16.37
CA VAL A 245 9.89 -9.48 -15.78
C VAL A 245 10.13 -10.44 -14.61
N GLY A 246 9.15 -10.60 -13.73
CA GLY A 246 9.25 -11.45 -12.56
C GLY A 246 9.51 -12.91 -12.90
N PHE A 247 8.73 -13.50 -13.81
CA PHE A 247 8.92 -14.90 -14.24
C PHE A 247 10.21 -15.08 -15.03
N THR A 248 10.53 -14.17 -15.96
CA THR A 248 11.76 -14.24 -16.76
C THR A 248 12.99 -14.28 -15.86
N PHE A 249 13.09 -13.35 -14.90
CA PHE A 249 14.24 -13.25 -14.00
C PHE A 249 14.27 -14.39 -12.97
N SER A 250 13.11 -14.80 -12.46
CA SER A 250 13.02 -15.95 -11.55
C SER A 250 13.47 -17.25 -12.23
N HIS A 251 12.99 -17.51 -13.46
CA HIS A 251 13.38 -18.70 -14.22
C HIS A 251 14.86 -18.66 -14.65
N LEU A 252 15.40 -17.47 -14.90
CA LEU A 252 16.83 -17.29 -15.15
C LEU A 252 17.68 -17.70 -13.95
N LEU A 253 17.20 -17.46 -12.72
CA LEU A 253 17.82 -17.92 -11.49
C LEU A 253 17.70 -19.44 -11.31
N TRP A 254 16.56 -20.05 -11.66
CA TRP A 254 16.36 -21.50 -11.50
C TRP A 254 17.32 -22.34 -12.35
N ARG A 255 17.76 -21.81 -13.49
CA ARG A 255 18.80 -22.42 -14.35
C ARG A 255 20.18 -22.49 -13.67
N VAL A 256 20.41 -21.78 -12.57
CA VAL A 256 21.73 -21.70 -11.94
C VAL A 256 22.00 -22.95 -11.10
N ARG A 257 23.04 -23.71 -11.47
CA ARG A 257 23.43 -25.00 -10.83
C ARG A 257 23.67 -24.94 -9.32
N ARG A 258 24.04 -23.78 -8.75
CA ARG A 258 24.24 -23.59 -7.29
C ARG A 258 22.93 -23.47 -6.49
N ILE A 259 21.77 -23.53 -7.14
CA ILE A 259 20.43 -23.26 -6.58
C ILE A 259 19.57 -24.55 -6.51
N LYS A 260 20.20 -25.73 -6.64
CA LYS A 260 19.56 -27.01 -6.99
C LYS A 260 18.50 -27.59 -6.03
N ASN A 261 18.38 -27.15 -4.77
CA ASN A 261 17.64 -27.95 -3.78
C ASN A 261 16.21 -27.51 -3.43
N LYS A 262 15.65 -26.45 -4.03
CA LYS A 262 14.20 -26.16 -3.92
C LYS A 262 13.71 -25.44 -5.18
N PHE A 263 13.15 -26.19 -6.14
CA PHE A 263 12.32 -25.61 -7.20
C PHE A 263 11.27 -24.69 -6.54
N TYR A 264 11.03 -23.49 -7.11
CA TYR A 264 10.13 -22.45 -6.57
C TYR A 264 10.64 -21.57 -5.40
N ALA A 265 11.87 -21.74 -4.91
CA ALA A 265 12.30 -20.99 -3.73
C ALA A 265 12.74 -19.54 -4.01
N TYR A 266 13.04 -19.19 -5.26
CA TYR A 266 13.67 -17.94 -5.63
C TYR A 266 12.76 -17.12 -6.55
N SER A 267 12.50 -15.88 -6.15
CA SER A 267 11.84 -14.86 -6.96
C SER A 267 12.76 -13.67 -7.16
N ALA A 268 12.61 -13.01 -8.31
CA ALA A 268 13.13 -11.70 -8.59
C ALA A 268 12.04 -10.89 -9.26
N GLY A 269 12.06 -9.57 -9.08
CA GLY A 269 11.08 -8.66 -9.66
C GLY A 269 11.68 -7.27 -9.78
N ARG A 270 11.13 -6.48 -10.71
CA ARG A 270 11.64 -5.14 -11.06
C ARG A 270 11.87 -4.26 -9.86
N VAL A 271 10.91 -4.22 -8.93
CA VAL A 271 10.99 -3.37 -7.73
C VAL A 271 11.78 -4.03 -6.59
N GLN A 272 11.65 -5.34 -6.42
CA GLN A 272 12.29 -6.08 -5.33
C GLN A 272 13.83 -6.08 -5.46
N THR A 273 14.34 -6.12 -6.69
CA THR A 273 15.78 -6.21 -6.96
C THR A 273 16.55 -4.93 -6.61
N PRO A 274 16.14 -3.71 -7.02
CA PRO A 274 16.73 -2.44 -6.57
C PRO A 274 16.72 -2.28 -5.06
N VAL A 275 15.59 -2.59 -4.41
CA VAL A 275 15.45 -2.47 -2.95
C VAL A 275 16.42 -3.43 -2.24
N LEU A 276 16.56 -4.66 -2.74
CA LEU A 276 17.58 -5.58 -2.22
C LEU A 276 19.00 -5.05 -2.44
N GLY A 277 19.27 -4.41 -3.59
CA GLY A 277 20.52 -3.72 -3.89
C GLY A 277 20.87 -2.66 -2.84
N TRP A 278 19.94 -1.75 -2.54
CA TRP A 278 20.14 -0.72 -1.50
C TRP A 278 20.49 -1.30 -0.14
N ILE A 279 19.81 -2.39 0.26
CA ILE A 279 20.08 -3.06 1.53
C ILE A 279 21.48 -3.69 1.54
N ILE A 280 21.91 -4.27 0.41
CA ILE A 280 23.25 -4.86 0.26
C ILE A 280 24.32 -3.78 0.29
N ASP A 281 24.14 -2.69 -0.45
CA ASP A 281 25.10 -1.59 -0.51
C ASP A 281 25.24 -0.93 0.86
N ARG A 282 24.12 -0.64 1.53
CA ARG A 282 24.14 -0.12 2.91
C ARG A 282 24.82 -1.07 3.88
N PHE A 283 24.63 -2.39 3.74
CA PHE A 283 25.30 -3.37 4.58
C PHE A 283 26.82 -3.42 4.32
N ASN A 284 27.26 -3.23 3.08
CA ASN A 284 28.67 -3.15 2.74
C ASN A 284 29.31 -1.88 3.32
N GLU A 285 28.64 -0.73 3.22
CA GLU A 285 29.06 0.51 3.89
C GLU A 285 29.10 0.34 5.41
N TYR A 286 28.07 -0.26 6.00
CA TYR A 286 28.00 -0.53 7.45
C TYR A 286 29.19 -1.37 7.94
N LYS A 287 29.70 -2.28 7.11
CA LYS A 287 30.87 -3.11 7.42
C LYS A 287 32.19 -2.34 7.30
N LYS A 288 32.33 -1.50 6.27
CA LYS A 288 33.54 -0.73 6.00
C LYS A 288 33.72 0.42 6.98
N ASN A 289 32.64 1.13 7.30
CA ASN A 289 32.67 2.38 8.06
C ASN A 289 32.50 2.12 9.56
N LYS A 290 33.33 1.25 10.15
CA LYS A 290 33.35 1.02 11.60
C LYS A 290 34.26 2.02 12.28
N THR A 291 33.76 2.64 13.34
CA THR A 291 34.53 3.57 14.17
C THR A 291 34.11 3.40 15.63
N TYR A 292 34.94 3.88 16.55
CA TYR A 292 34.56 4.04 17.94
C TYR A 292 34.01 5.45 18.15
N ILE A 293 32.95 5.55 18.93
CA ILE A 293 32.48 6.82 19.45
C ILE A 293 32.54 6.81 20.97
N TYR A 294 32.81 7.98 21.53
CA TYR A 294 32.73 8.27 22.94
C TYR A 294 31.41 9.01 23.19
N ILE A 295 30.55 8.45 24.03
CA ILE A 295 29.27 9.03 24.41
C ILE A 295 29.42 9.60 25.81
N PHE A 296 29.35 10.92 25.91
CA PHE A 296 29.38 11.66 27.17
C PHE A 296 27.95 11.93 27.60
N THR A 297 27.53 11.29 28.69
CA THR A 297 26.23 11.55 29.32
C THR A 297 26.41 12.69 30.32
N LEU A 298 25.71 13.79 30.10
CA LEU A 298 25.76 14.97 30.96
C LEU A 298 24.82 14.80 32.16
N SER A 299 25.10 15.57 33.22
CA SER A 299 24.27 15.62 34.44
C SER A 299 22.79 15.97 34.20
N ASN A 300 22.47 16.72 33.14
CA ASN A 300 21.10 17.04 32.72
C ASN A 300 20.44 15.95 31.85
N GLY A 301 21.11 14.81 31.64
CA GLY A 301 20.63 13.67 30.85
C GLY A 301 20.84 13.79 29.34
N TYR A 302 21.37 14.91 28.83
CA TYR A 302 21.73 15.02 27.42
C TYR A 302 22.99 14.21 27.11
N THR A 303 23.07 13.63 25.92
CA THR A 303 24.24 12.85 25.48
C THR A 303 24.93 13.53 24.30
N VAL A 304 26.24 13.76 24.42
CA VAL A 304 27.08 14.26 23.34
C VAL A 304 28.00 13.13 22.87
N SER A 305 28.13 12.95 21.55
CA SER A 305 28.98 11.88 21.00
C SER A 305 30.09 12.44 20.12
N PHE A 306 31.32 11.98 20.34
CA PHE A 306 32.49 12.30 19.51
C PHE A 306 33.05 11.04 18.87
N GLU A 307 33.53 11.17 17.64
CA GLU A 307 34.31 10.11 17.01
C GLU A 307 35.69 9.99 17.65
N GLU A 308 36.20 8.77 17.75
CA GLU A 308 37.57 8.50 18.20
C GLU A 308 38.62 9.22 17.34
N ARG A 309 39.53 9.94 18.02
CA ARG A 309 40.69 10.65 17.46
C ARG A 309 41.88 10.46 18.40
N GLU A 310 43.10 10.66 17.90
CA GLU A 310 44.32 10.71 18.74
C GLU A 310 44.17 11.79 19.82
N GLY A 311 44.56 11.49 21.06
CA GLY A 311 44.35 12.34 22.24
C GLY A 311 43.06 12.04 23.03
N LEU A 312 41.92 11.85 22.36
CA LEU A 312 40.67 11.52 23.07
C LEU A 312 40.72 10.11 23.69
N LYS A 313 41.41 9.19 23.01
CA LYS A 313 41.56 7.80 23.43
C LYS A 313 42.30 7.65 24.77
N GLU A 314 43.25 8.53 25.08
CA GLU A 314 43.96 8.48 26.37
C GLU A 314 43.22 9.22 27.50
N VAL A 315 42.43 10.25 27.18
CA VAL A 315 41.95 11.22 28.18
C VAL A 315 40.47 11.04 28.53
N TRP A 316 39.67 10.34 27.73
CA TRP A 316 38.20 10.30 27.87
C TRP A 316 37.68 9.86 29.25
N GLU A 317 38.28 8.87 29.91
CA GLU A 317 37.83 8.40 31.23
C GLU A 317 38.05 9.48 32.30
N SER A 318 39.17 10.20 32.20
CA SER A 318 39.52 11.30 33.13
C SER A 318 38.57 12.50 33.02
N LEU A 319 37.76 12.57 31.95
CA LEU A 319 36.75 13.62 31.80
C LEU A 319 35.50 13.34 32.63
N LYS A 320 35.29 12.11 33.12
CA LYS A 320 34.17 11.79 34.00
C LYS A 320 34.25 12.62 35.28
N GLY A 321 33.13 13.24 35.65
CA GLY A 321 33.03 14.14 36.81
C GLY A 321 33.54 15.57 36.57
N LYS A 322 34.18 15.88 35.43
CA LYS A 322 34.60 17.25 35.12
C LYS A 322 33.41 18.14 34.79
N LYS A 323 33.47 19.38 35.28
CA LYS A 323 32.58 20.47 34.91
C LYS A 323 32.89 20.90 33.47
N ILE A 324 31.85 21.13 32.68
CA ILE A 324 31.93 21.52 31.28
C ILE A 324 31.49 22.98 31.09
N SER A 325 31.92 23.60 30.01
CA SER A 325 31.49 24.93 29.62
C SER A 325 30.38 24.81 28.58
N VAL A 326 29.25 25.49 28.81
CA VAL A 326 28.14 25.54 27.88
C VAL A 326 27.84 26.99 27.55
N LYS A 327 27.86 27.33 26.26
CA LYS A 327 27.48 28.64 25.75
C LYS A 327 26.16 28.52 25.01
N ILE A 328 25.18 29.30 25.43
CA ILE A 328 23.92 29.45 24.71
C ILE A 328 24.08 30.69 23.83
N GLU A 329 23.95 30.49 22.53
CA GLU A 329 24.14 31.47 21.47
C GLU A 329 22.89 31.53 20.60
N ASP A 330 22.72 32.65 19.89
CA ASP A 330 21.68 32.82 18.85
C ASP A 330 20.25 32.46 19.31
N GLU A 331 19.85 33.02 20.45
CA GLU A 331 18.50 32.82 20.97
C GLU A 331 17.47 33.61 20.16
N GLN A 332 16.61 32.90 19.44
CA GLN A 332 15.59 33.51 18.58
C GLN A 332 14.20 32.94 18.89
N ILE A 333 13.20 33.83 18.86
CA ILE A 333 11.80 33.43 18.90
C ILE A 333 11.38 33.13 17.46
N VAL A 334 11.00 31.88 17.20
CA VAL A 334 10.60 31.42 15.87
C VAL A 334 9.19 30.86 15.88
N GLU A 335 8.44 31.12 14.81
CA GLU A 335 7.18 30.45 14.55
C GLU A 335 7.44 29.08 13.93
N MET A 336 6.95 28.04 14.59
CA MET A 336 7.05 26.67 14.14
C MET A 336 5.71 26.23 13.57
N ASN A 337 5.68 25.97 12.26
CA ASN A 337 4.51 25.40 11.61
C ASN A 337 4.32 23.92 12.01
N PRO A 338 3.06 23.45 12.10
CA PRO A 338 2.80 22.04 12.26
C PRO A 338 3.29 21.25 11.04
N PHE A 339 3.49 19.95 11.24
CA PHE A 339 3.72 19.05 10.12
C PHE A 339 2.44 18.84 9.28
N PRO A 340 2.57 18.48 7.98
CA PRO A 340 1.43 18.10 7.17
C PRO A 340 0.72 16.85 7.73
N PRO A 341 -0.55 16.64 7.36
CA PRO A 341 -1.27 15.41 7.66
C PRO A 341 -0.59 14.21 6.99
N TYR A 342 -0.93 13.00 7.43
CA TYR A 342 -0.23 11.80 6.98
C TYR A 342 -0.53 11.48 5.51
N ASN A 343 0.51 11.25 4.71
CA ASN A 343 0.45 10.31 3.60
C ASN A 343 0.87 8.91 4.09
N THR A 344 0.82 7.91 3.20
CA THR A 344 1.13 6.52 3.55
C THR A 344 2.56 6.34 4.08
N ALA A 345 3.55 6.96 3.43
CA ALA A 345 4.96 6.76 3.79
C ALA A 345 5.30 7.43 5.13
N ASP A 346 4.82 8.65 5.36
CA ASP A 346 5.06 9.38 6.61
C ASP A 346 4.34 8.70 7.79
N PHE A 347 3.14 8.15 7.56
CA PHE A 347 2.45 7.33 8.55
C PHE A 347 3.25 6.09 8.93
N LEU A 348 3.70 5.31 7.94
CA LEU A 348 4.45 4.07 8.19
C LEU A 348 5.76 4.36 8.92
N LYS A 349 6.40 5.48 8.62
CA LYS A 349 7.59 5.96 9.33
C LYS A 349 7.31 6.24 10.80
N ASP A 350 6.34 7.09 11.11
CA ASP A 350 6.05 7.50 12.48
C ASP A 350 5.53 6.32 13.32
N ILE A 351 4.61 5.51 12.78
CA ILE A 351 3.96 4.45 13.55
C ILE A 351 4.89 3.29 13.87
N SER A 352 5.84 2.99 12.97
CA SER A 352 6.83 1.93 13.19
C SER A 352 7.76 2.27 14.36
N MET A 353 8.14 3.54 14.49
CA MET A 353 8.97 4.03 15.59
C MET A 353 8.21 4.05 16.92
N GLN A 354 6.95 4.48 16.91
CA GLN A 354 6.15 4.67 18.12
C GLN A 354 5.56 3.35 18.66
N LEU A 355 4.96 2.53 17.80
CA LEU A 355 4.24 1.31 18.21
C LEU A 355 5.02 0.01 18.00
N ARG A 356 6.20 0.08 17.35
CA ARG A 356 7.07 -1.09 17.07
C ARG A 356 6.37 -2.22 16.30
N ILE A 357 5.39 -1.87 15.46
CA ILE A 357 4.68 -2.78 14.57
C ILE A 357 5.34 -2.81 13.18
N SER A 358 5.16 -3.91 12.43
CA SER A 358 5.68 -4.01 11.06
C SER A 358 4.83 -3.18 10.09
N SER A 359 5.41 -2.83 8.94
CA SER A 359 4.69 -2.07 7.90
C SER A 359 3.46 -2.82 7.39
N THR A 360 3.54 -4.15 7.29
CA THR A 360 2.40 -5.01 6.90
C THR A 360 1.28 -4.97 7.94
N GLU A 361 1.61 -4.98 9.23
CA GLU A 361 0.61 -4.87 10.28
C GLU A 361 -0.03 -3.47 10.30
N ALA A 362 0.77 -2.42 10.14
CA ALA A 362 0.30 -1.04 10.09
C ALA A 362 -0.67 -0.82 8.92
N MET A 363 -0.35 -1.32 7.72
CA MET A 363 -1.24 -1.25 6.55
C MET A 363 -2.55 -2.03 6.75
N ARG A 364 -2.50 -3.19 7.43
CA ARG A 364 -3.71 -3.95 7.77
C ARG A 364 -4.62 -3.15 8.70
N ILE A 365 -4.06 -2.51 9.74
CA ILE A 365 -4.82 -1.68 10.67
C ILE A 365 -5.43 -0.47 9.94
N LEU A 366 -4.68 0.19 9.07
CA LEU A 366 -5.19 1.29 8.24
C LEU A 366 -6.36 0.84 7.36
N GLN A 367 -6.25 -0.31 6.71
CA GLN A 367 -7.34 -0.87 5.92
C GLN A 367 -8.58 -1.14 6.77
N GLU A 368 -8.42 -1.74 7.95
CA GLU A 368 -9.51 -2.02 8.89
C GLU A 368 -10.17 -0.73 9.43
N LEU A 369 -9.40 0.34 9.66
CA LEU A 369 -9.91 1.66 10.05
C LEU A 369 -10.70 2.32 8.90
N PHE A 370 -10.19 2.25 7.67
CA PHE A 370 -10.85 2.79 6.48
C PHE A 370 -12.17 2.06 6.18
N GLU A 371 -12.16 0.73 6.15
CA GLU A 371 -13.36 -0.09 5.89
C GLU A 371 -14.43 0.04 6.98
N SER A 372 -14.02 0.46 8.18
CA SER A 372 -14.91 0.78 9.31
C SER A 372 -15.40 2.23 9.30
N GLY A 373 -14.99 3.04 8.32
CA GLY A 373 -15.46 4.41 8.13
C GLY A 373 -14.84 5.45 9.05
N LEU A 374 -13.71 5.15 9.69
CA LEU A 374 -13.09 6.04 10.68
C LEU A 374 -11.99 6.93 10.12
N ILE A 375 -11.38 6.54 9.01
CA ILE A 375 -10.38 7.33 8.30
C ILE A 375 -10.66 7.38 6.80
N THR A 376 -10.06 8.35 6.12
CA THR A 376 -10.00 8.43 4.65
C THR A 376 -9.15 7.30 4.06
N TYR A 377 -9.20 7.17 2.74
CA TYR A 377 -8.46 6.14 2.01
C TYR A 377 -6.96 6.18 2.30
N HIS A 378 -6.42 5.06 2.75
CA HIS A 378 -5.12 4.99 3.39
C HIS A 378 -3.95 4.75 2.43
N ARG A 379 -4.21 4.52 1.14
CA ARG A 379 -3.18 4.31 0.12
C ARG A 379 -3.01 5.57 -0.73
N THR A 380 -2.45 6.59 -0.11
CA THR A 380 -2.30 7.94 -0.68
C THR A 380 -0.86 8.44 -0.54
N ASP A 381 -0.36 9.11 -1.57
CA ASP A 381 0.89 9.88 -1.53
C ASP A 381 0.63 11.38 -1.29
N SER A 382 -0.64 11.81 -1.31
CA SER A 382 -1.06 13.20 -1.17
C SER A 382 -1.11 13.63 0.30
N THR A 383 -0.80 14.91 0.54
CA THR A 383 -1.02 15.58 1.83
C THR A 383 -2.23 16.53 1.79
N ARG A 384 -2.94 16.60 0.66
CA ARG A 384 -4.11 17.47 0.47
C ARG A 384 -5.23 17.13 1.45
N VAL A 385 -5.92 18.16 1.92
CA VAL A 385 -7.09 18.13 2.79
C VAL A 385 -8.26 18.76 2.05
N SER A 386 -9.37 18.02 2.00
CA SER A 386 -10.64 18.46 1.43
C SER A 386 -11.33 19.51 2.31
N PRO A 387 -12.28 20.30 1.76
CA PRO A 387 -13.13 21.17 2.55
C PRO A 387 -13.85 20.44 3.70
N GLU A 388 -14.30 19.21 3.45
CA GLU A 388 -14.92 18.35 4.46
C GLU A 388 -13.94 18.02 5.59
N GLY A 389 -12.68 17.72 5.25
CA GLY A 389 -11.62 17.50 6.23
C GLY A 389 -11.35 18.74 7.08
N ILE A 390 -11.25 19.91 6.45
CA ILE A 390 -11.05 21.19 7.17
C ILE A 390 -12.20 21.42 8.16
N ASN A 391 -13.44 21.11 7.79
CA ASN A 391 -14.59 21.21 8.68
C ASN A 391 -14.53 20.24 9.86
N VAL A 392 -14.06 19.00 9.66
CA VAL A 392 -13.85 18.05 10.77
C VAL A 392 -12.86 18.63 11.80
N ALA A 393 -11.75 19.22 11.35
CA ALA A 393 -10.79 19.84 12.26
C ALA A 393 -11.39 21.08 12.95
N LYS A 394 -12.09 21.93 12.21
CA LYS A 394 -12.77 23.13 12.73
C LYS A 394 -13.74 22.77 13.85
N GLU A 395 -14.60 21.77 13.64
CA GLU A 395 -15.59 21.33 14.61
C GLU A 395 -14.92 20.78 15.89
N TYR A 396 -13.90 19.94 15.76
CA TYR A 396 -13.17 19.44 16.92
C TYR A 396 -12.51 20.56 17.72
N ILE A 397 -11.82 21.49 17.05
CA ILE A 397 -11.11 22.59 17.71
C ILE A 397 -12.11 23.51 18.43
N GLN A 398 -13.21 23.86 17.77
CA GLN A 398 -14.28 24.67 18.37
C GLN A 398 -14.88 23.99 19.61
N ASN A 399 -15.20 22.69 19.52
CA ASN A 399 -15.79 21.94 20.63
C ASN A 399 -14.80 21.76 21.81
N THR A 400 -13.50 21.69 21.52
CA THR A 400 -12.47 21.45 22.54
C THR A 400 -12.03 22.72 23.24
N TYR A 401 -11.84 23.81 22.51
CA TYR A 401 -11.28 25.07 23.02
C TYR A 401 -12.34 26.16 23.27
N GLY A 402 -13.58 25.95 22.83
CA GLY A 402 -14.68 26.91 22.97
C GLY A 402 -14.66 28.07 21.96
N ASP A 403 -13.58 28.20 21.19
CA ASP A 403 -13.39 29.20 20.15
C ASP A 403 -12.59 28.64 18.96
N LEU A 404 -12.36 29.49 17.94
CA LEU A 404 -11.56 29.15 16.76
C LEU A 404 -10.18 29.81 16.77
N VAL A 405 -9.70 30.32 17.90
CA VAL A 405 -8.39 31.01 18.01
C VAL A 405 -7.25 30.06 17.64
N GLN A 406 -7.37 28.77 18.00
CA GLN A 406 -6.37 27.76 17.64
C GLN A 406 -6.51 27.25 16.21
N PHE A 407 -7.60 27.54 15.50
CA PHE A 407 -7.88 26.99 14.17
C PHE A 407 -7.21 27.81 13.07
N GLN A 408 -6.42 27.14 12.22
CA GLN A 408 -5.84 27.74 11.03
C GLN A 408 -5.97 26.76 9.85
N PRO A 409 -6.95 26.97 8.95
CA PRO A 409 -7.22 26.03 7.87
C PRO A 409 -6.04 25.98 6.91
N ARG A 410 -5.63 24.77 6.54
CA ARG A 410 -4.60 24.53 5.54
C ARG A 410 -5.07 23.40 4.63
N THR A 411 -5.17 23.69 3.34
CA THR A 411 -5.48 22.68 2.33
C THR A 411 -4.33 21.67 2.20
N TRP A 412 -3.07 22.12 2.31
CA TRP A 412 -1.87 21.31 2.04
C TRP A 412 -1.84 20.71 0.61
N GLY A 413 -0.65 20.38 0.11
CA GLY A 413 -0.46 19.84 -1.25
C GLY A 413 -0.86 20.80 -2.38
N LYS A 414 -0.70 20.37 -3.63
CA LYS A 414 -1.23 21.08 -4.82
C LYS A 414 -2.55 20.45 -5.27
N GLU A 415 -3.48 21.22 -5.84
CA GLU A 415 -4.72 20.68 -6.42
C GLU A 415 -4.46 19.68 -7.55
N GLU A 416 -3.32 19.80 -8.24
CA GLU A 416 -2.88 18.94 -9.34
C GLU A 416 -2.34 17.56 -8.88
N GLU A 417 -2.11 17.33 -7.58
CA GLU A 417 -1.56 16.07 -7.03
C GLU A 417 -2.57 14.89 -7.04
N GLY A 418 -3.73 15.07 -7.67
CA GLY A 418 -4.72 14.03 -7.95
C GLY A 418 -5.94 14.04 -7.03
N ALA A 419 -6.87 13.12 -7.29
CA ALA A 419 -8.16 13.00 -6.59
C ALA A 419 -8.06 12.48 -5.15
N HIS A 420 -6.86 12.10 -4.68
CA HIS A 420 -6.67 11.48 -3.37
C HIS A 420 -6.40 12.50 -2.26
N GLU A 421 -7.07 12.31 -1.13
CA GLU A 421 -6.84 13.04 0.09
C GLU A 421 -5.74 12.40 0.95
N CYS A 422 -5.18 13.15 1.90
CA CYS A 422 -4.36 12.61 2.98
C CYS A 422 -5.12 11.61 3.86
N ILE A 423 -4.38 10.89 4.71
CA ILE A 423 -4.92 10.02 5.76
C ILE A 423 -5.34 10.87 6.95
N ARG A 424 -6.64 10.94 7.21
CA ARG A 424 -7.23 11.71 8.32
C ARG A 424 -8.47 11.03 8.90
N PRO A 425 -8.93 11.44 10.10
CA PRO A 425 -10.22 11.03 10.63
C PRO A 425 -11.40 11.52 9.78
N THR A 426 -12.48 10.74 9.79
CA THR A 426 -13.76 11.11 9.16
C THR A 426 -14.71 11.86 10.11
N MET A 427 -14.42 11.83 11.41
CA MET A 427 -15.24 12.41 12.47
C MET A 427 -14.36 13.22 13.45
N PRO A 428 -14.92 14.27 14.08
CA PRO A 428 -14.20 15.15 15.00
C PRO A 428 -14.08 14.54 16.42
N VAL A 429 -13.66 13.27 16.53
CA VAL A 429 -13.66 12.54 17.80
C VAL A 429 -12.30 11.87 18.07
N THR A 430 -11.87 11.87 19.33
CA THR A 430 -10.64 11.18 19.76
C THR A 430 -10.84 9.66 19.85
N ALA A 431 -9.75 8.89 19.96
CA ALA A 431 -9.85 7.44 20.15
C ALA A 431 -10.62 7.07 21.42
N ASP A 432 -10.44 7.82 22.51
CA ASP A 432 -11.17 7.59 23.77
C ASP A 432 -12.66 7.84 23.60
N THR A 433 -13.03 8.82 22.78
CA THR A 433 -14.43 9.10 22.45
C THR A 433 -15.03 7.98 21.60
N ILE A 434 -14.30 7.43 20.62
CA ILE A 434 -14.72 6.24 19.89
C ILE A 434 -14.98 5.06 20.85
N VAL A 435 -14.09 4.84 21.82
CA VAL A 435 -14.29 3.78 22.82
C VAL A 435 -15.56 4.01 23.64
N ARG A 436 -15.85 5.24 24.07
CA ARG A 436 -17.09 5.59 24.77
C ARG A 436 -18.33 5.36 23.89
N MET A 437 -18.31 5.84 22.65
CA MET A 437 -19.43 5.65 21.69
C MET A 437 -19.71 4.17 21.42
N LEU A 438 -18.69 3.31 21.45
CA LEU A 438 -18.85 1.86 21.34
C LEU A 438 -19.48 1.24 22.59
N GLN A 439 -19.19 1.78 23.78
CA GLN A 439 -19.77 1.32 25.04
C GLN A 439 -21.23 1.77 25.20
N THR A 440 -21.56 2.98 24.77
CA THR A 440 -22.93 3.52 24.81
C THR A 440 -23.81 3.01 23.66
N GLY A 441 -23.21 2.45 22.61
CA GLY A 441 -23.91 1.92 21.44
C GLY A 441 -24.19 2.97 20.35
N GLU A 442 -23.71 4.20 20.52
CA GLU A 442 -23.78 5.28 19.52
C GLU A 442 -22.99 4.94 18.24
N LEU A 443 -21.89 4.20 18.38
CA LEU A 443 -21.09 3.69 17.27
C LEU A 443 -21.09 2.17 17.30
N VAL A 444 -21.32 1.54 16.14
CA VAL A 444 -21.19 0.09 16.02
C VAL A 444 -20.28 -0.28 14.85
N LEU A 445 -19.13 -0.87 15.18
CA LEU A 445 -18.16 -1.32 14.19
C LEU A 445 -18.54 -2.67 13.58
N ALA A 446 -18.16 -2.86 12.31
CA ALA A 446 -18.35 -4.11 11.59
C ALA A 446 -17.48 -5.24 12.16
N ILE A 447 -16.29 -4.89 12.66
CA ILE A 447 -15.27 -5.78 13.24
C ILE A 447 -14.84 -5.29 14.62
N ARG A 448 -14.24 -6.19 15.42
CA ARG A 448 -13.71 -5.84 16.75
C ARG A 448 -12.31 -5.27 16.64
N PHE A 449 -12.12 -4.09 17.19
CA PHE A 449 -10.81 -3.44 17.24
C PHE A 449 -9.97 -3.90 18.42
N THR A 450 -8.66 -3.90 18.22
CA THR A 450 -7.64 -4.11 19.27
C THR A 450 -7.10 -2.79 19.80
N LYS A 451 -6.39 -2.79 20.93
CA LYS A 451 -5.71 -1.59 21.47
C LYS A 451 -4.81 -0.88 20.43
N ARG A 452 -4.19 -1.64 19.52
CA ARG A 452 -3.35 -1.08 18.44
C ARG A 452 -4.15 -0.25 17.44
N HIS A 453 -5.41 -0.60 17.16
CA HIS A 453 -6.27 0.19 16.27
C HIS A 453 -6.52 1.57 16.83
N TYR A 454 -6.90 1.65 18.11
CA TYR A 454 -7.14 2.92 18.78
C TYR A 454 -5.87 3.75 18.91
N ALA A 455 -4.72 3.14 19.19
CA ALA A 455 -3.43 3.84 19.23
C ALA A 455 -3.04 4.42 17.86
N VAL A 456 -3.23 3.64 16.78
CA VAL A 456 -3.02 4.09 15.40
C VAL A 456 -3.96 5.24 15.05
N TYR A 457 -5.26 5.07 15.30
CA TYR A 457 -6.26 6.10 15.06
C TYR A 457 -5.94 7.38 15.82
N GLN A 458 -5.59 7.28 17.10
CA GLN A 458 -5.24 8.43 17.94
C GLN A 458 -4.07 9.21 17.36
N GLN A 459 -3.10 8.52 16.73
CA GLN A 459 -1.97 9.21 16.15
C GLN A 459 -2.31 9.91 14.83
N ILE A 460 -3.12 9.26 13.98
CA ILE A 460 -3.68 9.91 12.79
C ILE A 460 -4.46 11.16 13.19
N PHE A 461 -5.30 11.04 14.23
CA PHE A 461 -6.08 12.14 14.78
C PHE A 461 -5.20 13.31 15.24
N LYS A 462 -4.22 13.05 16.11
CA LYS A 462 -3.34 14.12 16.63
C LYS A 462 -2.58 14.83 15.51
N ARG A 463 -2.00 14.08 14.57
CA ARG A 463 -1.27 14.63 13.43
C ARG A 463 -2.17 15.49 12.55
N PHE A 464 -3.38 15.01 12.26
CA PHE A 464 -4.34 15.73 11.42
C PHE A 464 -4.82 17.03 12.07
N ILE A 465 -5.30 16.99 13.32
CA ILE A 465 -5.75 18.19 14.02
C ILE A 465 -4.62 19.20 14.16
N ALA A 466 -3.42 18.77 14.55
CA ALA A 466 -2.26 19.65 14.62
C ALA A 466 -1.96 20.36 13.28
N SER A 467 -2.11 19.67 12.14
CA SER A 467 -1.90 20.26 10.81
C SER A 467 -2.87 21.41 10.48
N GLN A 468 -3.99 21.50 11.19
CA GLN A 468 -5.04 22.51 11.04
C GLN A 468 -5.07 23.53 12.20
N MET A 469 -4.06 23.50 13.07
CA MET A 469 -3.92 24.45 14.18
C MET A 469 -2.90 25.55 13.88
N ARG A 470 -2.96 26.67 14.60
CA ARG A 470 -1.98 27.75 14.48
C ARG A 470 -0.54 27.29 14.84
N PRO A 471 0.51 27.93 14.29
CA PRO A 471 1.90 27.68 14.64
C PRO A 471 2.15 27.80 16.15
N ALA A 472 3.15 27.08 16.63
CA ALA A 472 3.70 27.29 17.96
C ALA A 472 4.73 28.43 17.90
N LYS A 473 4.82 29.26 18.94
CA LYS A 473 5.96 30.17 19.11
C LYS A 473 6.92 29.56 20.10
N VAL A 474 8.14 29.29 19.65
CA VAL A 474 9.15 28.60 20.44
C VAL A 474 10.43 29.41 20.48
N LYS A 475 11.15 29.34 21.59
CA LYS A 475 12.49 29.89 21.69
C LYS A 475 13.47 28.81 21.25
N ARG A 476 14.18 29.07 20.15
CA ARG A 476 15.23 28.21 19.61
C ARG A 476 16.58 28.82 19.96
N ALA A 477 17.54 27.98 20.28
CA ALA A 477 18.90 28.42 20.60
C ALA A 477 19.92 27.47 19.99
N LYS A 478 21.08 28.03 19.67
CA LYS A 478 22.30 27.28 19.34
C LYS A 478 23.10 27.10 20.62
N ILE A 479 23.40 25.87 20.99
CA ILE A 479 24.11 25.55 22.23
C ILE A 479 25.47 24.96 21.85
N ARG A 480 26.55 25.61 22.28
CA ARG A 480 27.92 25.09 22.14
C ARG A 480 28.35 24.46 23.46
N ILE A 481 28.58 23.15 23.43
CA ILE A 481 29.02 22.34 24.56
C ILE A 481 30.52 22.08 24.41
N ILE A 482 31.31 22.51 25.40
CA ILE A 482 32.77 22.44 25.41
C ILE A 482 33.18 21.53 26.58
N LEU A 483 33.69 20.33 26.26
CA LEU A 483 34.14 19.35 27.27
C LEU A 483 35.64 19.49 27.61
N GLY A 484 36.40 20.20 26.76
CA GLY A 484 37.85 20.40 26.87
C GLY A 484 38.43 20.91 25.54
N GLU A 485 39.75 21.10 25.48
CA GLU A 485 40.41 21.57 24.25
C GLU A 485 40.14 20.64 23.06
N GLY A 486 39.59 21.19 21.98
CA GLY A 486 39.26 20.45 20.75
C GLY A 486 38.03 19.53 20.83
N LEU A 487 37.32 19.48 21.98
CA LEU A 487 36.12 18.67 22.20
C LEU A 487 34.88 19.56 22.34
N GLU A 488 34.45 20.09 21.20
CA GLU A 488 33.29 20.99 21.11
C GLU A 488 32.19 20.38 20.24
N SER A 489 30.95 20.47 20.71
CA SER A 489 29.76 20.06 19.96
C SER A 489 28.76 21.20 19.94
N GLU A 490 28.25 21.50 18.75
CA GLU A 490 27.15 22.44 18.57
C GLU A 490 25.86 21.66 18.34
N LEU A 491 24.79 22.06 19.03
CA LEU A 491 23.45 21.60 18.77
C LEU A 491 22.51 22.79 18.63
N GLU A 492 21.40 22.59 17.95
CA GLU A 492 20.36 23.60 17.81
C GLU A 492 19.02 22.94 18.14
N GLY A 493 18.20 23.61 18.93
CA GLY A 493 16.89 23.07 19.28
C GLY A 493 16.04 24.01 20.12
N ILE A 494 14.85 23.52 20.45
CA ILE A 494 13.85 24.28 21.21
C ILE A 494 14.21 24.22 22.68
N ILE A 495 14.43 25.37 23.31
CA ILE A 495 14.73 25.47 24.75
C ILE A 495 13.50 25.81 25.59
N SER A 496 12.52 26.52 25.02
CA SER A 496 11.25 26.80 25.68
C SER A 496 10.11 27.04 24.69
N ILE A 497 8.88 26.86 25.18
CA ILE A 497 7.65 27.08 24.41
C ILE A 497 7.01 28.36 24.95
N MET A 498 6.85 29.38 24.09
CA MET A 498 6.22 30.65 24.43
C MET A 498 4.70 30.58 24.22
N GLU A 499 4.30 30.06 23.05
CA GLU A 499 2.90 29.77 22.72
C GLU A 499 2.81 28.35 22.16
N LYS A 500 1.95 27.50 22.75
CA LYS A 500 1.86 26.08 22.36
C LYS A 500 1.38 25.86 20.92
N GLY A 501 0.37 26.62 20.46
CA GLY A 501 -0.27 26.38 19.16
C GLY A 501 -0.63 24.90 18.97
N PHE A 502 -0.26 24.33 17.82
CA PHE A 502 -0.45 22.90 17.52
C PHE A 502 0.23 21.92 18.51
N MET A 503 1.25 22.36 19.28
CA MET A 503 1.96 21.48 20.23
C MET A 503 1.10 21.05 21.41
N ASP A 504 -0.06 21.68 21.63
CA ASP A 504 -1.02 21.25 22.63
C ASP A 504 -1.60 19.85 22.31
N VAL A 505 -1.77 19.56 21.00
CA VAL A 505 -2.27 18.25 20.51
C VAL A 505 -1.14 17.32 20.07
N TYR A 506 -0.06 17.88 19.51
CA TYR A 506 1.09 17.12 19.01
C TYR A 506 2.41 17.65 19.61
N PRO A 507 2.76 17.24 20.85
CA PRO A 507 3.95 17.71 21.54
C PRO A 507 5.24 17.36 20.78
N ILE A 508 6.16 18.31 20.71
CA ILE A 508 7.51 18.12 20.17
C ILE A 508 8.51 18.19 21.31
N ASN A 509 9.56 17.36 21.22
CA ASN A 509 10.61 17.32 22.25
C ASN A 509 11.36 18.66 22.31
N ILE A 510 11.55 19.14 23.54
CA ILE A 510 12.43 20.27 23.86
C ILE A 510 13.76 19.77 24.39
N LEU A 511 14.80 20.58 24.24
CA LEU A 511 16.10 20.33 24.84
C LEU A 511 16.00 20.42 26.37
N PRO A 512 16.77 19.61 27.11
CA PRO A 512 16.88 19.76 28.56
C PRO A 512 17.51 21.12 28.90
N SER A 513 17.32 21.58 30.15
CA SER A 513 17.95 22.82 30.58
C SER A 513 19.47 22.70 30.57
N PHE A 514 20.13 23.73 30.02
CA PHE A 514 21.58 23.88 30.04
C PHE A 514 22.06 24.97 31.02
N SER A 515 21.17 25.45 31.91
CA SER A 515 21.49 26.46 32.92
C SER A 515 22.23 25.86 34.13
N GLY A 516 23.31 26.52 34.57
CA GLY A 516 24.05 26.15 35.79
C GLY A 516 25.26 25.26 35.54
N ASP A 517 25.77 24.66 36.61
CA ASP A 517 26.98 23.84 36.58
C ASP A 517 26.70 22.45 36.02
N ILE A 518 27.05 22.23 34.75
CA ILE A 518 26.91 20.93 34.10
C ILE A 518 28.25 20.18 34.19
N TYR A 519 28.18 18.94 34.62
CA TYR A 519 29.32 18.02 34.60
C TYR A 519 29.03 16.76 33.79
N ILE A 520 30.09 16.06 33.41
CA ILE A 520 30.04 14.76 32.72
C ILE A 520 29.71 13.69 33.76
N LYS A 521 28.51 13.12 33.68
CA LYS A 521 28.04 12.09 34.61
C LYS A 521 28.65 10.73 34.28
N ASP A 522 28.65 10.37 33.01
CA ASP A 522 29.21 9.09 32.55
C ASP A 522 29.82 9.20 31.17
N VAL A 523 30.72 8.28 30.86
CA VAL A 523 31.34 8.18 29.53
C VAL A 523 31.38 6.73 29.09
N ASP A 524 30.83 6.47 27.91
CA ASP A 524 30.85 5.16 27.29
C ASP A 524 31.64 5.17 25.99
N ARG A 525 32.48 4.17 25.79
CA ARG A 525 33.14 3.91 24.50
C ARG A 525 32.42 2.78 23.79
N ILE A 526 31.75 3.08 22.68
CA ILE A 526 31.04 2.07 21.88
C ILE A 526 31.52 2.01 20.44
N LYS A 527 31.56 0.80 19.88
CA LYS A 527 31.85 0.59 18.47
C LYS A 527 30.57 0.71 17.65
N ILE A 528 30.52 1.67 16.73
CA ILE A 528 29.37 1.87 15.83
C ILE A 528 29.78 1.80 14.37
N SER A 529 28.82 2.03 13.49
CA SER A 529 29.11 2.37 12.10
C SER A 529 28.53 3.72 11.75
N LYS A 530 29.29 4.54 11.01
CA LYS A 530 28.82 5.82 10.45
C LYS A 530 27.68 5.65 9.46
N SER A 531 27.57 4.47 8.86
CA SER A 531 26.51 4.11 7.92
C SER A 531 25.56 3.12 8.59
N PRO A 532 24.63 3.57 9.47
CA PRO A 532 23.72 2.66 10.16
C PRO A 532 22.84 1.91 9.16
N LEU A 533 22.49 0.67 9.51
CA LEU A 533 21.57 -0.12 8.70
C LEU A 533 20.19 0.55 8.62
N TYR A 534 19.46 0.23 7.56
CA TYR A 534 18.09 0.69 7.37
C TYR A 534 17.11 -0.05 8.28
N THR A 535 16.01 0.61 8.60
CA THR A 535 14.77 0.04 9.12
C THR A 535 13.76 -0.15 7.98
N GLU A 536 12.59 -0.75 8.26
CA GLU A 536 11.52 -0.82 7.25
C GLU A 536 11.10 0.59 6.80
N SER A 537 10.95 1.53 7.73
CA SER A 537 10.58 2.91 7.44
C SER A 537 11.61 3.65 6.60
N ASP A 538 12.91 3.46 6.87
CA ASP A 538 13.97 4.08 6.06
C ASP A 538 13.87 3.63 4.60
N ILE A 539 13.62 2.33 4.36
CA ILE A 539 13.50 1.77 3.01
C ILE A 539 12.23 2.28 2.32
N ILE A 540 11.10 2.35 3.02
CA ILE A 540 9.84 2.84 2.45
C ILE A 540 9.94 4.33 2.10
N ASP A 541 10.55 5.15 2.94
CA ASP A 541 10.79 6.57 2.65
C ASP A 541 11.72 6.74 1.43
N MET A 542 12.76 5.91 1.32
CA MET A 542 13.61 5.86 0.11
C MET A 542 12.81 5.43 -1.13
N MET A 543 11.98 4.39 -1.04
CA MET A 543 11.13 3.94 -2.15
C MET A 543 10.23 5.07 -2.65
N ARG A 544 9.58 5.82 -1.76
CA ARG A 544 8.80 7.00 -2.12
C ARG A 544 9.65 8.07 -2.82
N ARG A 545 10.75 8.51 -2.20
CA ARG A 545 11.60 9.60 -2.71
C ARG A 545 12.18 9.29 -4.09
N GLU A 546 12.56 8.04 -4.31
CA GLU A 546 13.12 7.57 -5.58
C GLU A 546 12.04 7.23 -6.63
N GLY A 547 10.76 7.32 -6.28
CA GLY A 547 9.64 7.01 -7.17
C GLY A 547 9.52 5.52 -7.51
N ILE A 548 9.92 4.65 -6.57
CA ILE A 548 9.89 3.19 -6.73
C ILE A 548 8.71 2.60 -5.96
N GLY A 549 7.78 2.02 -6.71
CA GLY A 549 6.56 1.45 -6.15
C GLY A 549 5.49 2.50 -5.85
N ARG A 550 4.49 2.09 -5.10
CA ARG A 550 3.29 2.85 -4.72
C ARG A 550 2.85 2.48 -3.29
N PRO A 551 2.03 3.28 -2.61
CA PRO A 551 1.42 2.97 -1.31
C PRO A 551 0.87 1.55 -1.17
N SER A 552 0.25 1.02 -2.23
CA SER A 552 -0.28 -0.35 -2.28
C SER A 552 0.78 -1.45 -2.23
N THR A 553 2.04 -1.13 -2.55
CA THR A 553 3.11 -2.11 -2.79
C THR A 553 4.26 -2.06 -1.78
N TYR A 554 4.48 -0.93 -1.08
CA TYR A 554 5.65 -0.74 -0.21
C TYR A 554 5.86 -1.86 0.81
N ALA A 555 4.85 -2.13 1.65
CA ALA A 555 4.91 -3.19 2.65
C ALA A 555 5.01 -4.59 2.02
N ILE A 556 4.32 -4.82 0.89
CA ILE A 556 4.31 -6.11 0.18
C ILE A 556 5.70 -6.46 -0.35
N ILE A 557 6.42 -5.49 -0.91
CA ILE A 557 7.76 -5.69 -1.46
C ILE A 557 8.74 -6.12 -0.36
N LEU A 558 8.72 -5.44 0.79
CA LEU A 558 9.55 -5.81 1.95
C LEU A 558 9.18 -7.19 2.49
N ASP A 559 7.88 -7.48 2.66
CA ASP A 559 7.39 -8.78 3.12
C ASP A 559 7.86 -9.93 2.21
N ILE A 560 7.88 -9.72 0.88
CA ILE A 560 8.43 -10.70 -0.06
C ILE A 560 9.92 -10.94 0.19
N LEU A 561 10.73 -9.89 0.38
CA LEU A 561 12.16 -10.04 0.66
C LEU A 561 12.41 -10.81 1.97
N PHE A 562 11.60 -10.58 3.00
CA PHE A 562 11.63 -11.34 4.25
C PHE A 562 11.24 -12.81 4.04
N LYS A 563 10.06 -13.07 3.45
CA LYS A 563 9.54 -14.43 3.22
C LYS A 563 10.45 -15.29 2.33
N ARG A 564 11.17 -14.67 1.40
CA ARG A 564 12.15 -15.35 0.54
C ARG A 564 13.48 -15.61 1.25
N GLY A 565 13.68 -15.08 2.45
CA GLY A 565 14.93 -15.20 3.19
C GLY A 565 16.08 -14.49 2.49
N TYR A 566 15.80 -13.34 1.88
CA TYR A 566 16.83 -12.49 1.28
C TYR A 566 17.36 -11.48 2.29
N ILE A 567 16.50 -11.03 3.20
CA ILE A 567 16.82 -10.09 4.27
C ILE A 567 16.29 -10.61 5.60
N LYS A 568 16.80 -10.06 6.70
CA LYS A 568 16.32 -10.30 8.06
C LYS A 568 16.40 -9.01 8.88
N ALA A 569 15.47 -8.83 9.81
CA ALA A 569 15.48 -7.75 10.77
C ALA A 569 16.14 -8.21 12.07
N SER A 570 16.97 -7.37 12.67
CA SER A 570 17.54 -7.66 13.99
C SER A 570 16.43 -7.69 15.05
N PRO A 571 16.44 -8.63 16.00
CA PRO A 571 15.38 -8.76 17.00
C PRO A 571 15.19 -7.49 17.86
N PHE A 572 16.31 -6.86 18.24
CA PHE A 572 16.32 -5.76 19.21
C PHE A 572 16.17 -4.38 18.56
N LYS A 573 16.93 -4.11 17.49
CA LYS A 573 16.99 -2.76 16.88
C LYS A 573 16.10 -2.62 15.64
N LYS A 574 15.44 -3.70 15.19
CA LYS A 574 14.63 -3.76 13.94
C LYS A 574 15.39 -3.28 12.70
N LYS A 575 16.71 -3.38 12.74
CA LYS A 575 17.61 -3.00 11.65
C LYS A 575 17.72 -4.14 10.65
N ILE A 576 17.61 -3.83 9.37
CA ILE A 576 17.53 -4.79 8.27
C ILE A 576 18.93 -5.03 7.70
N PHE A 577 19.26 -6.30 7.49
CA PHE A 577 20.50 -6.72 6.84
C PHE A 577 20.23 -7.84 5.83
N PRO A 578 21.04 -7.94 4.77
CA PRO A 578 20.90 -8.99 3.78
C PRO A 578 21.46 -10.32 4.30
N LEU A 579 20.84 -11.41 3.91
CA LEU A 579 21.35 -12.77 4.11
C LEU A 579 22.28 -13.15 2.95
N LYS A 580 23.19 -14.11 3.18
CA LYS A 580 24.11 -14.65 2.15
C LYS A 580 23.35 -15.07 0.88
N ARG A 581 22.15 -15.61 1.07
CA ARG A 581 21.23 -15.97 0.00
C ARG A 581 20.84 -14.77 -0.87
N GLY A 582 20.39 -13.67 -0.26
CA GLY A 582 20.02 -12.43 -0.96
C GLY A 582 21.19 -11.85 -1.77
N ILE A 583 22.37 -11.73 -1.15
CA ILE A 583 23.59 -11.24 -1.81
C ILE A 583 23.94 -12.09 -3.05
N THR A 584 23.90 -13.42 -2.88
CA THR A 584 24.26 -14.36 -3.95
C THR A 584 23.33 -14.21 -5.16
N ILE A 585 22.02 -14.11 -4.91
CA ILE A 585 21.01 -13.98 -5.97
C ILE A 585 21.14 -12.66 -6.70
N TYR A 586 21.28 -11.55 -5.95
CA TYR A 586 21.44 -10.22 -6.52
C TYR A 586 22.64 -10.19 -7.49
N ASN A 587 23.81 -10.65 -7.03
CA ASN A 587 25.03 -10.66 -7.84
C ASN A 587 24.89 -11.54 -9.09
N ILE A 588 24.27 -12.72 -8.98
CA ILE A 588 24.07 -13.63 -10.10
C ILE A 588 23.10 -13.03 -11.13
N LEU A 589 21.99 -12.44 -10.66
CA LEU A 589 20.98 -11.84 -11.52
C LEU A 589 21.56 -10.67 -12.31
N THR A 590 22.18 -9.71 -11.62
CA THR A 590 22.78 -8.52 -12.23
C THR A 590 23.86 -8.90 -13.25
N LYS A 591 24.74 -9.85 -12.90
CA LYS A 591 25.76 -10.34 -13.85
C LYS A 591 25.14 -10.96 -15.10
N ARG A 592 24.07 -11.75 -14.96
CA ARG A 592 23.40 -12.38 -16.11
C ARG A 592 22.69 -11.36 -16.97
N ILE A 593 21.94 -10.43 -16.39
CA ILE A 593 21.26 -9.36 -17.13
C ILE A 593 22.28 -8.55 -17.92
N ASN A 594 23.39 -8.14 -17.31
CA ASN A 594 24.48 -7.45 -18.03
C ASN A 594 25.05 -8.28 -19.19
N THR A 595 25.15 -9.60 -19.02
CA THR A 595 25.61 -10.50 -20.09
C THR A 595 24.62 -10.52 -21.26
N TYR A 596 23.32 -10.57 -20.99
CA TYR A 596 22.28 -10.54 -22.03
C TYR A 596 22.18 -9.17 -22.69
N ALA A 597 22.29 -8.08 -21.92
CA ALA A 597 22.30 -6.72 -22.44
C ALA A 597 23.49 -6.51 -23.40
N LYS A 598 24.70 -6.99 -23.07
CA LYS A 598 25.85 -6.95 -23.99
C LYS A 598 25.61 -7.68 -25.30
N LYS A 599 24.89 -8.82 -25.27
CA LYS A 599 24.51 -9.56 -26.49
C LYS A 599 23.47 -8.81 -27.29
N LEU A 600 22.47 -8.24 -26.62
CA LEU A 600 21.38 -7.50 -27.24
C LEU A 600 21.87 -6.18 -27.85
N LYS A 601 22.88 -5.55 -27.26
CA LYS A 601 23.50 -4.31 -27.75
C LYS A 601 24.03 -4.44 -29.19
N LYS A 602 24.45 -5.65 -29.59
CA LYS A 602 24.90 -5.93 -30.97
C LYS A 602 23.76 -5.92 -31.99
N LEU A 603 22.51 -6.00 -31.54
CA LEU A 603 21.31 -6.06 -32.38
C LEU A 603 20.50 -4.77 -32.28
N ASP A 604 20.34 -4.24 -31.06
CA ASP A 604 19.57 -3.04 -30.76
C ASP A 604 20.07 -2.44 -29.44
N GLU A 605 20.68 -1.25 -29.50
CA GLU A 605 21.23 -0.57 -28.33
C GLU A 605 20.13 -0.08 -27.37
N ARG A 606 18.99 0.38 -27.91
CA ARG A 606 17.87 0.89 -27.11
C ARG A 606 17.24 -0.24 -26.27
N LEU A 607 17.00 -1.40 -26.89
CA LEU A 607 16.48 -2.57 -26.16
C LEU A 607 17.48 -3.16 -25.16
N ALA A 608 18.79 -3.04 -25.44
CA ALA A 608 19.82 -3.45 -24.50
C ALA A 608 19.83 -2.58 -23.24
N GLU A 609 19.62 -1.28 -23.39
CA GLU A 609 19.52 -0.36 -22.25
C GLU A 609 18.22 -0.59 -21.48
N GLU A 610 17.11 -0.76 -22.18
CA GLU A 610 15.81 -1.16 -21.60
C GLU A 610 15.94 -2.40 -20.70
N LEU A 611 16.63 -3.43 -21.19
CA LEU A 611 16.82 -4.68 -20.44
C LEU A 611 17.56 -4.47 -19.12
N LYS A 612 18.55 -3.57 -19.08
CA LYS A 612 19.25 -3.24 -17.82
C LYS A 612 18.33 -2.47 -16.89
N LYS A 613 17.58 -1.52 -17.44
CA LYS A 613 16.66 -0.64 -16.71
C LYS A 613 15.59 -1.40 -15.93
N PHE A 614 15.19 -2.61 -16.34
CA PHE A 614 14.25 -3.46 -15.58
C PHE A 614 14.70 -3.86 -14.16
N ILE A 615 15.96 -3.67 -13.78
CA ILE A 615 16.43 -3.92 -12.40
C ILE A 615 17.06 -2.68 -11.75
N THR A 616 16.83 -1.49 -12.32
CA THR A 616 17.33 -0.22 -11.77
C THR A 616 16.20 0.62 -11.20
N VAL A 617 16.57 1.56 -10.34
CA VAL A 617 15.69 2.60 -9.81
C VAL A 617 15.08 3.42 -10.95
N GLU A 618 15.94 3.93 -11.84
CA GLU A 618 15.58 4.76 -12.98
C GLU A 618 14.56 4.07 -13.89
N GLY A 619 14.84 2.83 -14.33
CA GLY A 619 13.93 2.11 -15.21
C GLY A 619 12.62 1.73 -14.54
N THR A 620 12.64 1.49 -13.24
CA THR A 620 11.41 1.27 -12.46
C THR A 620 10.54 2.53 -12.50
N ARG A 621 11.12 3.70 -12.24
CA ARG A 621 10.42 4.99 -12.26
C ARG A 621 9.92 5.37 -13.66
N GLU A 622 10.70 5.13 -14.70
CA GLU A 622 10.30 5.40 -16.10
C GLU A 622 9.08 4.58 -16.51
N LEU A 623 9.05 3.29 -16.18
CA LEU A 623 7.90 2.43 -16.49
C LEU A 623 6.64 2.82 -15.70
N GLU A 624 6.78 3.30 -14.46
CA GLU A 624 5.64 3.84 -13.72
C GLU A 624 5.09 5.10 -14.39
N ARG A 625 5.95 6.03 -14.81
CA ARG A 625 5.51 7.24 -15.54
C ARG A 625 4.80 6.90 -16.83
N GLU A 626 5.28 5.90 -17.56
CA GLU A 626 4.64 5.46 -18.80
C GLU A 626 3.25 4.86 -18.55
N MET A 627 3.03 4.17 -17.42
CA MET A 627 1.69 3.74 -17.01
C MET A 627 0.79 4.93 -16.66
N ASP A 628 1.32 5.96 -16.00
CA ASP A 628 0.59 7.20 -15.72
C ASP A 628 0.21 7.92 -17.04
N GLU A 629 1.06 7.86 -18.08
CA GLU A 629 0.75 8.39 -19.42
C GLU A 629 -0.29 7.55 -20.18
N ILE A 630 -0.31 6.22 -20.01
CA ILE A 630 -1.39 5.37 -20.52
C ILE A 630 -2.73 5.77 -19.88
N GLU A 631 -2.73 5.99 -18.56
CA GLU A 631 -3.92 6.41 -17.81
C GLU A 631 -4.50 7.73 -18.31
N LYS A 632 -3.65 8.67 -18.72
CA LYS A 632 -4.05 9.94 -19.36
C LYS A 632 -4.39 9.82 -20.85
N GLY A 633 -4.18 8.65 -21.46
CA GLY A 633 -4.37 8.43 -22.90
C GLY A 633 -3.24 8.94 -23.79
N GLY A 634 -2.11 9.35 -23.22
CA GLY A 634 -0.92 9.81 -23.95
C GLY A 634 -0.06 8.69 -24.56
N ALA A 635 -0.28 7.43 -24.15
CA ALA A 635 0.45 6.27 -24.66
C ALA A 635 -0.44 5.06 -24.97
N ASN A 636 -0.04 4.25 -25.96
CA ASN A 636 -0.74 3.01 -26.31
C ASN A 636 -0.15 1.80 -25.55
N TYR A 637 -0.98 1.14 -24.77
CA TYR A 637 -0.56 0.02 -23.91
C TYR A 637 0.03 -1.18 -24.69
N GLN A 638 -0.43 -1.46 -25.91
CA GLN A 638 0.07 -2.57 -26.75
C GLN A 638 1.51 -2.31 -27.24
N ASP A 639 1.83 -1.05 -27.53
CA ASP A 639 3.18 -0.66 -27.96
C ASP A 639 4.18 -0.75 -26.79
N VAL A 640 3.74 -0.40 -25.58
CA VAL A 640 4.53 -0.59 -24.35
C VAL A 640 4.82 -2.08 -24.11
N LEU A 641 3.80 -2.94 -24.21
CA LEU A 641 3.98 -4.40 -24.11
C LEU A 641 4.91 -4.94 -25.20
N LEU A 642 4.83 -4.43 -26.43
CA LEU A 642 5.73 -4.82 -27.51
C LEU A 642 7.20 -4.52 -27.16
N ARG A 643 7.48 -3.31 -26.68
CA ARG A 643 8.83 -2.89 -26.28
C ARG A 643 9.39 -3.79 -25.18
N ILE A 644 8.58 -4.08 -24.14
CA ILE A 644 8.99 -4.95 -23.03
C ILE A 644 9.29 -6.37 -23.53
N HIS A 645 8.40 -6.94 -24.35
CA HIS A 645 8.60 -8.29 -24.91
C HIS A 645 9.90 -8.36 -25.73
N MET A 646 10.17 -7.36 -26.56
CA MET A 646 11.39 -7.32 -27.39
C MET A 646 12.66 -7.20 -26.54
N ALA A 647 12.65 -6.41 -25.47
CA ALA A 647 13.78 -6.31 -24.54
C ALA A 647 14.10 -7.66 -23.85
N LEU A 648 13.07 -8.45 -23.51
CA LEU A 648 13.22 -9.77 -22.87
C LEU A 648 13.53 -10.91 -23.85
N LYS A 649 13.36 -10.70 -25.16
CA LYS A 649 13.41 -11.74 -26.20
C LYS A 649 14.66 -12.62 -26.16
N SER A 650 15.83 -12.02 -25.91
CA SER A 650 17.11 -12.76 -25.85
C SER A 650 17.15 -13.76 -24.70
N ILE A 651 16.62 -13.38 -23.53
CA ILE A 651 16.52 -14.25 -22.36
C ILE A 651 15.46 -15.32 -22.60
N LEU A 652 14.29 -14.94 -23.12
CA LEU A 652 13.18 -15.84 -23.41
C LEU A 652 13.57 -16.96 -24.39
N LYS A 653 14.41 -16.64 -25.40
CA LYS A 653 14.94 -17.64 -26.35
C LYS A 653 15.80 -18.71 -25.65
N ASP A 654 16.65 -18.29 -24.71
CA ASP A 654 17.49 -19.22 -23.94
C ASP A 654 16.68 -20.00 -22.90
N LEU A 655 15.71 -19.35 -22.26
CA LEU A 655 14.78 -19.99 -21.34
C LEU A 655 13.95 -21.07 -22.05
N ARG A 656 13.48 -20.82 -23.27
CA ARG A 656 12.78 -21.82 -24.09
C ARG A 656 13.62 -23.08 -24.32
N LYS A 657 14.92 -22.92 -24.60
CA LYS A 657 15.84 -24.07 -24.74
C LYS A 657 15.96 -24.83 -23.43
N TYR A 658 16.09 -24.13 -22.31
CA TYR A 658 16.13 -24.72 -20.97
C TYR A 658 14.81 -25.44 -20.63
N TYR A 659 13.66 -24.86 -20.95
CA TYR A 659 12.36 -25.48 -20.68
C TYR A 659 12.21 -26.80 -21.41
N ARG A 660 12.51 -26.82 -22.71
CA ARG A 660 12.42 -28.01 -23.55
C ARG A 660 13.42 -29.09 -23.17
N LYS A 661 14.68 -28.73 -22.91
CA LYS A 661 15.77 -29.70 -22.71
C LYS A 661 15.93 -30.17 -21.27
N GLU A 662 15.53 -29.38 -20.27
CA GLU A 662 15.82 -29.67 -18.87
C GLU A 662 14.58 -29.62 -17.97
N LEU A 663 13.78 -28.55 -18.04
CA LEU A 663 12.71 -28.33 -17.05
C LEU A 663 11.51 -29.26 -17.28
N LEU A 664 10.95 -29.27 -18.49
CA LEU A 664 9.78 -30.09 -18.83
C LEU A 664 10.07 -31.59 -18.63
N PRO A 665 11.20 -32.16 -19.09
CA PRO A 665 11.53 -33.56 -18.83
C PRO A 665 11.63 -33.90 -17.33
N ARG A 666 12.21 -33.01 -16.51
CA ARG A 666 12.29 -33.23 -15.04
C ARG A 666 10.92 -33.18 -14.37
N ILE A 667 10.05 -32.30 -14.85
CA ILE A 667 8.68 -32.19 -14.34
C ILE A 667 7.92 -33.46 -14.70
N GLU A 668 7.97 -33.91 -15.96
CA GLU A 668 7.33 -35.14 -16.43
C GLU A 668 7.74 -36.37 -15.61
N GLN A 669 9.05 -36.55 -15.38
CA GLN A 669 9.57 -37.62 -14.52
C GLN A 669 9.02 -37.55 -13.08
N LYS A 670 8.89 -36.34 -12.53
CA LYS A 670 8.36 -36.14 -11.17
C LYS A 670 6.87 -36.50 -11.08
N ILE A 671 6.10 -36.14 -12.12
CA ILE A 671 4.67 -36.46 -12.22
C ILE A 671 4.48 -37.98 -12.32
N GLN A 672 5.28 -38.65 -13.16
CA GLN A 672 5.27 -40.11 -13.29
C GLN A 672 5.56 -40.81 -11.95
N LYS A 673 6.59 -40.35 -11.21
CA LYS A 673 6.91 -40.89 -9.87
C LYS A 673 5.78 -40.65 -8.84
N MET A 674 5.10 -39.51 -8.91
CA MET A 674 3.94 -39.23 -8.04
C MET A 674 2.77 -40.17 -8.36
N LYS A 675 2.49 -40.43 -9.65
CA LYS A 675 1.44 -41.38 -10.06
C LYS A 675 1.76 -42.82 -9.61
N GLN A 676 3.03 -43.26 -9.73
CA GLN A 676 3.48 -44.58 -9.29
C GLN A 676 3.49 -44.81 -7.77
N SER A 677 3.46 -43.73 -6.97
CA SER A 677 3.43 -43.83 -5.49
C SER A 677 2.02 -43.68 -4.90
N THR A 678 1.03 -43.41 -5.76
CA THR A 678 -0.39 -43.30 -5.39
C THR A 678 -1.25 -44.41 -5.97
N SER A 679 -0.73 -45.18 -6.94
CA SER A 679 -1.16 -46.53 -7.33
C SER A 679 -0.50 -47.57 -6.44
#